data_AF-A0A5D6Y5L1-F1
#
_entry.id   AF-A0A5D6Y5L1-F1
#
_cell.length_a   1.000
_cell.length_b   1.000
_cell.length_c   1.000
_cell.angle_alpha   90.00
_cell.angle_beta   90.00
_cell.angle_gamma   90.00
#
_symmetry.space_group_name_H-M   'P 1'
#
loop_
_entity.id
_entity.type
_entity.pdbx_description
1 polymer ?
#
loop_
_entity_poly.entity_id
_entity_poly.type
_entity_poly.pdbx_seq_one_letter_code
_entity_poly.pdbx_strand_id
1 'polypeptide(L)'
;MDEFVHNYEMESLTLGITARKDVIDQVTAFFPKSESHIAGMLRTSQALAARREAKERDADEEADANDADNDDSASAAAKTRKSRRDWRLVLAGNSRECFRNRVRNIHVVALAAAVLKSNLSGIRVLDLRFNHLGEEHDDVAGDSDDQHHQHAHDERKYLLDAAPSLGRMLQSTALYTSTVEELMLSGNRLGGESCSLLCAALRDNTTLRKLDLSANPLRVDGGRAIAQLLASRESGLQELNIGSTEMEAENLIALSTVLRANTTLYTLNLDNPVVKSTEEEAVQHIGKMLQVNDTLRSLSLCKHKLTDDGAQVLAERLLDNRSLQCLVLRANAIGATGASALAALVLNHASLAQLDLSANRLGDAGASAFAQLLRLNSSNLSTLALCSTYLSDSGLAAIADACLSAECADSSRLESLLLWGNDFGDASAERFLELCVDGGRFDEWSVETDFSPQRSADGATVERLPRAAATRSTHTTDESFQERSERARRELSALHTVAASPHTKALLKLLRTEAAAPALWSDPVHAATVTQQLALLETRAERVRELQARFIDSKALFELASEEQDADVMRECAESMSTVLADARPLRVELLLADESDLASCFIEIQAGAGGTDSCDWVAMLARMYARWADSRQFSVQFASESPGEDAGFRAVCLRVDGSYAYGWAKTEAGVHRLVRVSPFDSAARRHTSFAQVRVYPLAAMGTGGKHARVGDIPAKDLRVDTFRSSGPGGQHVNTTDSAVRITHLPSGLVVQSQSDRSQHRNKAEAMDMLRAKLYQRELDTQAREKHKYTLGLGENAWGSQIRSYVLHPYKLVKDHRTNYSASDPESVLGGDLDRFMEEMLVLQATGAAAADGDDQRHEADEE
;
A
#
# COMPACT_ATOMS: atom_id res chain seq x y z
N MET A 1 -16.51 -9.88 20.62
CA MET A 1 -15.44 -8.93 20.23
C MET A 1 -14.14 -9.68 20.04
N ASP A 2 -13.53 -10.22 21.10
CA ASP A 2 -12.25 -10.95 20.99
C ASP A 2 -12.32 -12.15 20.03
N GLU A 3 -13.44 -12.88 19.99
CA GLU A 3 -13.61 -14.02 19.07
C GLU A 3 -13.80 -13.58 17.60
N PHE A 4 -14.35 -12.38 17.35
CA PHE A 4 -14.50 -11.82 16.01
C PHE A 4 -13.22 -11.13 15.53
N VAL A 5 -12.54 -10.39 16.41
CA VAL A 5 -11.20 -9.85 16.15
C VAL A 5 -10.25 -11.01 15.93
N HIS A 6 -10.34 -12.08 16.72
CA HIS A 6 -9.61 -13.31 16.48
C HIS A 6 -9.99 -13.94 15.15
N ASN A 7 -11.26 -14.11 14.77
CA ASN A 7 -11.62 -14.66 13.47
C ASN A 7 -11.22 -13.76 12.30
N TYR A 8 -11.31 -12.43 12.43
CA TYR A 8 -10.88 -11.47 11.42
C TYR A 8 -9.36 -11.43 11.30
N GLU A 9 -8.64 -11.50 12.42
CA GLU A 9 -7.18 -11.62 12.45
C GLU A 9 -6.75 -12.97 11.88
N MET A 10 -7.45 -14.05 12.20
CA MET A 10 -7.18 -15.40 11.71
C MET A 10 -7.55 -15.55 10.24
N GLU A 11 -8.64 -14.93 9.76
CA GLU A 11 -9.01 -14.87 8.34
C GLU A 11 -8.04 -13.98 7.57
N SER A 12 -7.66 -12.83 8.14
CA SER A 12 -6.63 -11.95 7.58
C SER A 12 -5.29 -12.66 7.50
N LEU A 13 -4.91 -13.42 8.53
CA LEU A 13 -3.74 -14.30 8.55
C LEU A 13 -3.86 -15.42 7.51
N THR A 14 -5.03 -16.06 7.36
CA THR A 14 -5.26 -17.08 6.33
C THR A 14 -5.20 -16.52 4.91
N LEU A 15 -5.49 -15.22 4.74
CA LEU A 15 -5.39 -14.50 3.47
C LEU A 15 -4.01 -13.82 3.27
N GLY A 16 -3.07 -13.95 4.20
CA GLY A 16 -1.74 -13.34 4.12
C GLY A 16 -1.75 -11.81 4.27
N ILE A 17 -2.67 -11.28 5.08
CA ILE A 17 -2.91 -9.85 5.31
C ILE A 17 -2.66 -9.53 6.78
N THR A 18 -1.95 -8.43 7.07
CA THR A 18 -1.98 -7.82 8.41
C THR A 18 -3.36 -7.21 8.64
N ALA A 19 -4.09 -7.71 9.64
CA ALA A 19 -5.39 -7.17 10.04
C ALA A 19 -5.25 -5.66 10.24
N ARG A 20 -6.07 -4.90 9.51
CA ARG A 20 -5.91 -3.45 9.44
C ARG A 20 -6.37 -2.84 10.77
N LYS A 21 -5.48 -2.12 11.45
CA LYS A 21 -5.74 -1.56 12.78
C LYS A 21 -6.89 -0.57 12.76
N ASP A 22 -7.01 0.21 11.68
CA ASP A 22 -8.16 1.08 11.38
C ASP A 22 -9.48 0.31 11.26
N VAL A 23 -9.47 -0.90 10.70
CA VAL A 23 -10.66 -1.75 10.61
C VAL A 23 -11.00 -2.33 11.98
N ILE A 24 -10.00 -2.78 12.74
CA ILE A 24 -10.19 -3.24 14.12
C ILE A 24 -10.73 -2.10 15.00
N ASP A 25 -10.20 -0.88 14.86
CA ASP A 25 -10.62 0.29 15.62
C ASP A 25 -12.04 0.76 15.24
N GLN A 26 -12.41 0.69 13.95
CA GLN A 26 -13.78 0.96 13.49
C GLN A 26 -14.77 -0.11 13.94
N VAL A 27 -14.37 -1.38 13.88
CA VAL A 27 -15.14 -2.52 14.44
C VAL A 27 -15.30 -2.37 15.95
N THR A 28 -14.26 -1.89 16.64
CA THR A 28 -14.26 -1.62 18.10
C THR A 28 -15.18 -0.44 18.45
N ALA A 29 -15.28 0.57 17.58
CA ALA A 29 -16.20 1.68 17.73
C ALA A 29 -17.68 1.29 17.49
N PHE A 30 -17.90 0.23 16.70
CA PHE A 30 -19.24 -0.25 16.32
C PHE A 30 -19.92 -1.10 17.42
N PHE A 31 -19.17 -1.74 18.33
CA PHE A 31 -19.76 -2.56 19.40
C PHE A 31 -20.13 -1.71 20.65
N PRO A 32 -21.35 -1.83 21.20
CA PRO A 32 -21.77 -1.06 22.37
C PRO A 32 -21.08 -1.55 23.66
N LYS A 33 -20.69 -0.61 24.52
CA LYS A 33 -19.87 -0.85 25.74
C LYS A 33 -20.60 -1.52 26.93
N SER A 34 -21.87 -1.94 26.82
CA SER A 34 -22.63 -2.44 27.97
C SER A 34 -22.91 -3.95 27.94
N GLU A 35 -22.65 -4.62 29.07
CA GLU A 35 -22.68 -6.08 29.26
C GLU A 35 -24.06 -6.73 29.05
N SER A 36 -25.17 -5.98 29.13
CA SER A 36 -26.53 -6.54 28.99
C SER A 36 -26.89 -6.93 27.54
N HIS A 37 -26.31 -6.26 26.54
CA HIS A 37 -26.54 -6.54 25.12
C HIS A 37 -25.63 -7.67 24.57
N ILE A 38 -24.49 -7.90 25.23
CA ILE A 38 -23.49 -8.93 24.87
C ILE A 38 -24.07 -10.34 25.07
N ALA A 39 -24.86 -10.56 26.13
CA ALA A 39 -25.51 -11.84 26.39
C ALA A 39 -26.57 -12.22 25.34
N GLY A 40 -27.16 -11.23 24.65
CA GLY A 40 -28.06 -11.44 23.53
C GLY A 40 -27.29 -11.93 22.30
N MET A 41 -26.31 -11.15 21.83
CA MET A 41 -25.52 -11.48 20.64
C MET A 41 -24.72 -12.78 20.75
N LEU A 42 -24.16 -13.08 21.93
CA LEU A 42 -23.41 -14.32 22.15
C LEU A 42 -24.33 -15.55 22.06
N ARG A 43 -25.54 -15.46 22.61
CA ARG A 43 -26.55 -16.53 22.49
C ARG A 43 -27.02 -16.71 21.05
N THR A 44 -27.15 -15.64 20.28
CA THR A 44 -27.57 -15.72 18.86
C THR A 44 -26.46 -16.31 17.99
N SER A 45 -25.20 -15.90 18.18
CA SER A 45 -24.04 -16.43 17.46
C SER A 45 -23.80 -17.92 17.78
N GLN A 46 -23.84 -18.30 19.06
CA GLN A 46 -23.70 -19.70 19.48
C GLN A 46 -24.90 -20.55 19.04
N ALA A 47 -26.12 -19.99 19.04
CA ALA A 47 -27.30 -20.67 18.49
C ALA A 47 -27.19 -20.85 16.98
N LEU A 48 -26.64 -19.89 16.23
CA LEU A 48 -26.42 -20.00 14.79
C LEU A 48 -25.33 -21.02 14.44
N ALA A 49 -24.23 -21.06 15.20
CA ALA A 49 -23.16 -22.06 15.03
C ALA A 49 -23.66 -23.47 15.35
N ALA A 50 -24.34 -23.65 16.49
CA ALA A 50 -24.94 -24.94 16.86
C ALA A 50 -26.03 -25.39 15.87
N ARG A 51 -26.73 -24.44 15.23
CA ARG A 51 -27.76 -24.72 14.23
C ARG A 51 -27.19 -24.99 12.83
N ARG A 52 -25.99 -24.49 12.50
CA ARG A 52 -25.21 -24.89 11.30
C ARG A 52 -24.69 -26.31 11.44
N GLU A 53 -24.10 -26.65 12.59
CA GLU A 53 -23.68 -28.02 12.87
C GLU A 53 -24.86 -29.00 12.96
N ALA A 54 -26.04 -28.53 13.38
CA ALA A 54 -27.28 -29.31 13.35
C ALA A 54 -27.80 -29.47 11.92
N LYS A 55 -27.77 -28.42 11.08
CA LYS A 55 -28.18 -28.50 9.67
C LYS A 55 -27.26 -29.36 8.81
N GLU A 56 -25.94 -29.38 9.07
CA GLU A 56 -25.02 -30.30 8.40
C GLU A 56 -25.33 -31.76 8.78
N ARG A 57 -25.67 -32.01 10.06
CA ARG A 57 -26.16 -33.31 10.52
C ARG A 57 -27.52 -33.68 9.93
N ASP A 58 -28.46 -32.73 9.86
CA ASP A 58 -29.80 -32.96 9.30
C ASP A 58 -29.76 -33.13 7.77
N ALA A 59 -28.84 -32.46 7.07
CA ALA A 59 -28.62 -32.65 5.62
C ALA A 59 -27.98 -34.01 5.30
N ASP A 60 -27.11 -34.51 6.18
CA ASP A 60 -26.60 -35.88 6.11
C ASP A 60 -27.72 -36.90 6.42
N GLU A 61 -28.65 -36.60 7.34
CA GLU A 61 -29.80 -37.46 7.69
C GLU A 61 -30.95 -37.43 6.64
N GLU A 62 -31.22 -36.29 5.98
CA GLU A 62 -32.19 -36.18 4.88
C GLU A 62 -31.69 -36.84 3.58
N ALA A 63 -30.37 -36.84 3.35
CA ALA A 63 -29.76 -37.62 2.29
C ALA A 63 -29.92 -39.14 2.54
N ASP A 64 -29.82 -39.57 3.80
CA ASP A 64 -30.07 -40.96 4.22
C ASP A 64 -31.55 -41.37 4.16
N ALA A 65 -32.50 -40.42 4.33
CA ALA A 65 -33.94 -40.66 4.26
C ALA A 65 -34.47 -40.72 2.82
N ASN A 66 -33.96 -39.87 1.91
CA ASN A 66 -34.38 -39.85 0.50
C ASN A 66 -33.86 -41.04 -0.33
N ASP A 67 -32.84 -41.76 0.15
CA ASP A 67 -32.33 -43.00 -0.45
C ASP A 67 -33.07 -44.27 0.03
N ALA A 68 -34.03 -44.14 0.97
CA ALA A 68 -34.79 -45.28 1.51
C ALA A 68 -36.05 -45.64 0.71
N ASP A 69 -36.53 -44.73 -0.16
CA ASP A 69 -37.83 -44.86 -0.85
C ASP A 69 -37.75 -45.22 -2.35
N ASN A 70 -36.60 -45.67 -2.87
CA ASN A 70 -36.48 -46.17 -4.24
C ASN A 70 -36.03 -47.65 -4.32
N ASP A 71 -36.92 -48.46 -4.92
CA ASP A 71 -36.94 -49.93 -5.03
C ASP A 71 -35.63 -50.66 -5.44
N ASP A 72 -35.20 -51.56 -4.55
CA ASP A 72 -35.24 -53.03 -4.72
C ASP A 72 -34.50 -53.80 -5.85
N SER A 73 -33.45 -53.27 -6.49
CA SER A 73 -32.65 -54.12 -7.42
C SER A 73 -31.12 -54.01 -7.42
N ALA A 74 -30.49 -53.22 -6.54
CA ALA A 74 -29.01 -53.09 -6.47
C ALA A 74 -28.38 -53.56 -5.14
N SER A 75 -29.06 -54.47 -4.43
CA SER A 75 -28.85 -54.83 -3.02
C SER A 75 -27.51 -55.51 -2.65
N ALA A 76 -26.68 -55.95 -3.60
CA ALA A 76 -25.42 -56.62 -3.26
C ALA A 76 -24.18 -55.71 -3.36
N ALA A 77 -24.09 -54.83 -4.37
CA ALA A 77 -22.93 -53.96 -4.56
C ALA A 77 -23.00 -52.65 -3.76
N ALA A 78 -24.21 -52.12 -3.55
CA ALA A 78 -24.45 -50.91 -2.76
C ALA A 78 -24.29 -51.13 -1.25
N LYS A 79 -24.62 -52.33 -0.74
CA LYS A 79 -24.40 -52.70 0.67
C LYS A 79 -22.92 -52.83 1.03
N THR A 80 -22.04 -53.14 0.07
CA THR A 80 -20.58 -53.11 0.26
C THR A 80 -19.95 -51.71 0.20
N ARG A 81 -20.66 -50.69 -0.32
CA ARG A 81 -20.22 -49.28 -0.27
C ARG A 81 -20.54 -48.62 1.07
N LYS A 82 -21.55 -49.13 1.80
CA LYS A 82 -22.06 -48.60 3.09
C LYS A 82 -21.10 -48.82 4.30
N SER A 83 -19.82 -49.14 4.08
CA SER A 83 -18.86 -49.46 5.16
C SER A 83 -17.40 -49.09 4.83
N ARG A 84 -17.15 -47.97 4.16
CA ARG A 84 -15.84 -47.30 4.24
C ARG A 84 -16.06 -45.89 4.73
N ARG A 85 -15.83 -45.66 6.03
CA ARG A 85 -15.75 -44.31 6.61
C ARG A 85 -14.77 -43.52 5.74
N ASP A 86 -15.18 -42.38 5.19
CA ASP A 86 -14.28 -41.48 4.49
C ASP A 86 -13.48 -40.71 5.55
N TRP A 87 -12.17 -40.95 5.63
CA TRP A 87 -11.33 -40.39 6.68
C TRP A 87 -10.80 -39.03 6.23
N ARG A 88 -11.01 -38.00 7.06
CA ARG A 88 -10.31 -36.71 6.98
C ARG A 88 -9.16 -36.72 7.97
N LEU A 89 -7.93 -36.62 7.48
CA LEU A 89 -6.74 -36.52 8.33
C LEU A 89 -6.34 -35.05 8.47
N VAL A 90 -6.59 -34.47 9.65
CA VAL A 90 -6.30 -33.07 9.95
C VAL A 90 -5.13 -32.99 10.92
N LEU A 91 -4.05 -32.37 10.47
CA LEU A 91 -2.86 -32.07 11.27
C LEU A 91 -2.49 -30.60 11.10
N ALA A 92 -3.48 -29.70 11.20
CA ALA A 92 -3.27 -28.27 11.00
C ALA A 92 -2.49 -27.63 12.16
N GLY A 93 -1.43 -26.87 11.82
CA GLY A 93 -0.49 -26.28 12.79
C GLY A 93 -1.01 -25.01 13.47
N ASN A 94 -2.16 -24.49 13.06
CA ASN A 94 -2.83 -23.33 13.66
C ASN A 94 -3.87 -23.71 14.74
N SER A 95 -4.00 -24.99 15.09
CA SER A 95 -4.86 -25.39 16.21
C SER A 95 -4.22 -25.01 17.56
N ARG A 96 -5.05 -24.79 18.57
CA ARG A 96 -4.61 -24.46 19.94
C ARG A 96 -3.65 -25.50 20.53
N GLU A 97 -3.78 -26.76 20.13
CA GLU A 97 -2.95 -27.88 20.58
C GLU A 97 -1.67 -28.04 19.74
N CYS A 98 -1.73 -27.76 18.42
CA CYS A 98 -0.61 -27.97 17.50
C CYS A 98 0.30 -26.74 17.35
N PHE A 99 -0.10 -25.55 17.80
CA PHE A 99 0.69 -24.33 17.64
C PHE A 99 2.11 -24.44 18.22
N ARG A 100 2.29 -25.18 19.32
CA ARG A 100 3.59 -25.43 19.97
C ARG A 100 4.38 -26.58 19.34
N ASN A 101 3.74 -27.47 18.58
CA ASN A 101 4.32 -28.70 18.03
C ASN A 101 3.91 -28.89 16.56
N ARG A 102 4.17 -27.88 15.73
CA ARG A 102 3.82 -27.92 14.31
C ARG A 102 4.51 -29.08 13.60
N VAL A 103 3.83 -29.68 12.63
CA VAL A 103 4.39 -30.75 11.80
C VAL A 103 5.57 -30.20 11.01
N ARG A 104 6.62 -31.02 10.87
CA ARG A 104 7.86 -30.67 10.17
C ARG A 104 8.09 -31.62 9.00
N ASN A 105 9.00 -31.26 8.08
CA ASN A 105 9.30 -32.06 6.88
C ASN A 105 9.53 -33.56 7.16
N ILE A 106 10.33 -33.89 8.17
CA ILE A 106 10.60 -35.29 8.55
C ILE A 106 9.34 -36.07 8.96
N HIS A 107 8.39 -35.40 9.64
CA HIS A 107 7.13 -36.00 10.06
C HIS A 107 6.23 -36.31 8.87
N VAL A 108 6.22 -35.44 7.84
CA VAL A 108 5.46 -35.68 6.60
C VAL A 108 6.07 -36.79 5.77
N VAL A 109 7.41 -36.86 5.69
CA VAL A 109 8.10 -37.98 5.02
C VAL A 109 7.77 -39.31 5.72
N ALA A 110 7.80 -39.33 7.06
CA ALA A 110 7.44 -40.51 7.84
C ALA A 110 5.95 -40.88 7.68
N LEU A 111 5.06 -39.88 7.66
CA LEU A 111 3.62 -40.08 7.43
C LEU A 111 3.36 -40.69 6.05
N ALA A 112 3.94 -40.11 4.99
CA ALA A 112 3.81 -40.61 3.63
C ALA A 112 4.33 -42.05 3.51
N ALA A 113 5.48 -42.35 4.10
CA ALA A 113 6.03 -43.71 4.14
C ALA A 113 5.13 -44.69 4.91
N ALA A 114 4.55 -44.25 6.03
CA ALA A 114 3.63 -45.06 6.83
C ALA A 114 2.33 -45.35 6.07
N VAL A 115 1.73 -44.36 5.40
CA VAL A 115 0.52 -44.51 4.58
C VAL A 115 0.76 -45.48 3.42
N LEU A 116 1.88 -45.33 2.70
CA LEU A 116 2.27 -46.24 1.62
C LEU A 116 2.50 -47.68 2.10
N LYS A 117 3.16 -47.86 3.26
CA LYS A 117 3.46 -49.19 3.82
C LYS A 117 2.23 -49.90 4.39
N SER A 118 1.31 -49.13 4.99
CA SER A 118 0.10 -49.67 5.62
C SER A 118 -1.06 -49.87 4.63
N ASN A 119 -0.93 -49.37 3.40
CA ASN A 119 -1.97 -49.37 2.38
C ASN A 119 -3.31 -48.84 2.90
N LEU A 120 -3.26 -47.73 3.65
CA LEU A 120 -4.42 -47.06 4.20
C LEU A 120 -5.28 -46.48 3.07
N SER A 121 -6.14 -47.30 2.48
CA SER A 121 -7.11 -46.89 1.46
C SER A 121 -8.37 -46.37 2.16
N GLY A 122 -8.49 -45.05 2.32
CA GLY A 122 -9.63 -44.43 2.99
C GLY A 122 -9.46 -42.97 3.39
N ILE A 123 -8.26 -42.40 3.28
CA ILE A 123 -8.05 -40.96 3.51
C ILE A 123 -8.49 -40.21 2.25
N ARG A 124 -9.51 -39.36 2.37
CA ARG A 124 -9.99 -38.49 1.29
C ARG A 124 -9.47 -37.07 1.38
N VAL A 125 -9.38 -36.54 2.60
CA VAL A 125 -8.90 -35.18 2.85
C VAL A 125 -7.63 -35.27 3.68
N LEU A 126 -6.58 -34.61 3.20
CA LEU A 126 -5.36 -34.41 3.95
C LEU A 126 -5.17 -32.91 4.20
N ASP A 127 -5.35 -32.51 5.45
CA ASP A 127 -5.18 -31.12 5.87
C ASP A 127 -3.89 -30.96 6.69
N LEU A 128 -2.93 -30.27 6.08
CA LEU A 128 -1.59 -30.00 6.61
C LEU A 128 -1.32 -28.50 6.70
N ARG A 129 -2.35 -27.65 6.78
CA ARG A 129 -2.18 -26.20 6.78
C ARG A 129 -1.36 -25.68 7.97
N PHE A 130 -0.65 -24.57 7.77
CA PHE A 130 0.08 -23.79 8.79
C PHE A 130 1.15 -24.57 9.57
N ASN A 131 1.80 -25.55 8.93
CA ASN A 131 2.92 -26.30 9.47
C ASN A 131 4.28 -25.78 8.92
N HIS A 132 5.38 -26.46 9.27
CA HIS A 132 6.73 -26.14 8.79
C HIS A 132 7.18 -27.17 7.74
N LEU A 133 6.50 -27.16 6.59
CA LEU A 133 6.71 -28.15 5.52
C LEU A 133 7.49 -27.60 4.31
N GLY A 134 8.09 -26.42 4.48
CA GLY A 134 8.67 -25.60 3.43
C GLY A 134 10.19 -25.53 3.44
N GLU A 135 10.71 -24.70 2.55
CA GLU A 135 12.12 -24.38 2.43
C GLU A 135 12.45 -23.28 3.46
N GLU A 136 13.24 -23.60 4.50
CA GLU A 136 13.72 -22.58 5.43
C GLU A 136 14.69 -21.64 4.71
N HIS A 137 14.36 -20.34 4.66
CA HIS A 137 15.37 -19.29 4.50
C HIS A 137 15.73 -18.77 5.89
N ASP A 138 17.01 -18.92 6.26
CA ASP A 138 17.60 -18.49 7.52
C ASP A 138 17.34 -16.99 7.77
N ASP A 139 16.45 -16.66 8.71
CA ASP A 139 16.39 -15.33 9.36
C ASP A 139 16.28 -15.45 10.91
N VAL A 140 16.50 -16.65 11.47
CA VAL A 140 16.61 -16.85 12.92
C VAL A 140 18.02 -17.34 13.26
N ALA A 141 19.00 -16.47 13.01
CA ALA A 141 20.30 -16.55 13.68
C ALA A 141 20.29 -15.55 14.85
N GLY A 142 19.48 -15.85 15.86
CA GLY A 142 19.49 -15.19 17.16
C GLY A 142 19.68 -16.25 18.23
N ASP A 143 20.74 -16.08 19.02
CA ASP A 143 21.21 -16.93 20.13
C ASP A 143 20.12 -17.75 20.84
N SER A 144 20.21 -19.09 20.78
CA SER A 144 19.79 -19.94 21.89
C SER A 144 20.39 -21.35 21.81
N ASP A 145 21.14 -21.67 22.88
CA ASP A 145 21.51 -22.95 23.47
C ASP A 145 21.71 -24.23 22.62
N ASP A 146 22.87 -24.85 22.87
CA ASP A 146 23.53 -26.03 22.28
C ASP A 146 22.73 -27.35 22.13
N GLN A 147 21.40 -27.38 22.36
CA GLN A 147 20.57 -28.58 22.13
C GLN A 147 19.81 -28.58 20.79
N HIS A 148 19.72 -27.45 20.09
CA HIS A 148 18.97 -27.34 18.82
C HIS A 148 19.76 -27.72 17.56
N HIS A 149 21.09 -27.83 17.65
CA HIS A 149 21.93 -28.11 16.49
C HIS A 149 21.77 -29.52 15.89
N GLN A 150 21.39 -30.54 16.67
CA GLN A 150 21.24 -31.91 16.15
C GLN A 150 19.96 -32.07 15.31
N HIS A 151 18.83 -31.50 15.76
CA HIS A 151 17.55 -31.58 15.06
C HIS A 151 17.50 -30.70 13.79
N ALA A 152 18.14 -29.53 13.82
CA ALA A 152 18.28 -28.67 12.64
C ALA A 152 19.10 -29.33 11.51
N HIS A 153 20.09 -30.15 11.87
CA HIS A 153 20.94 -30.84 10.89
C HIS A 153 20.22 -31.99 10.16
N ASP A 154 19.27 -32.65 10.82
CA ASP A 154 18.42 -33.69 10.23
C ASP A 154 17.32 -33.08 9.35
N GLU A 155 16.77 -31.92 9.70
CA GLU A 155 15.73 -31.25 8.89
C GLU A 155 16.23 -30.75 7.54
N ARG A 156 17.46 -30.22 7.49
CA ARG A 156 18.10 -29.81 6.23
C ARG A 156 18.19 -30.94 5.20
N LYS A 157 18.27 -32.20 5.65
CA LYS A 157 18.29 -33.38 4.79
C LYS A 157 16.92 -33.66 4.13
N TYR A 158 15.83 -33.31 4.80
CA TYR A 158 14.46 -33.63 4.36
C TYR A 158 13.70 -32.42 3.77
N LEU A 159 14.33 -31.23 3.70
CA LEU A 159 13.75 -29.98 3.18
C LEU A 159 13.06 -30.18 1.81
N LEU A 160 13.74 -30.85 0.88
CA LEU A 160 13.21 -31.13 -0.46
C LEU A 160 12.52 -32.50 -0.58
N ASP A 161 12.48 -33.30 0.48
CA ASP A 161 11.91 -34.66 0.45
C ASP A 161 10.41 -34.69 0.79
N ALA A 162 9.89 -33.65 1.45
CA ALA A 162 8.48 -33.57 1.85
C ALA A 162 7.54 -33.50 0.62
N ALA A 163 7.80 -32.58 -0.31
CA ALA A 163 6.98 -32.43 -1.53
C ALA A 163 7.00 -33.68 -2.45
N PRO A 164 8.15 -34.30 -2.77
CA PRO A 164 8.19 -35.59 -3.47
C PRO A 164 7.54 -36.73 -2.69
N SER A 165 7.60 -36.74 -1.36
CA SER A 165 6.97 -37.79 -0.56
C SER A 165 5.45 -37.66 -0.55
N LEU A 166 4.93 -36.43 -0.42
CA LEU A 166 3.50 -36.15 -0.63
C LEU A 166 3.08 -36.50 -2.07
N GLY A 167 3.86 -36.10 -3.07
CA GLY A 167 3.62 -36.45 -4.46
C GLY A 167 3.55 -37.96 -4.71
N ARG A 168 4.50 -38.73 -4.18
CA ARG A 168 4.50 -40.21 -4.26
C ARG A 168 3.30 -40.84 -3.55
N MET A 169 2.89 -40.28 -2.42
CA MET A 169 1.69 -40.72 -1.70
C MET A 169 0.40 -40.41 -2.46
N LEU A 170 0.41 -39.45 -3.38
CA LEU A 170 -0.74 -39.11 -4.22
C LEU A 170 -0.75 -39.92 -5.53
N GLN A 171 0.37 -40.50 -5.94
CA GLN A 171 0.45 -41.35 -7.13
C GLN A 171 -0.07 -42.76 -6.86
N SER A 172 -0.98 -43.23 -7.71
CA SER A 172 -1.43 -44.63 -7.67
C SER A 172 -0.38 -45.53 -8.32
N THR A 173 0.02 -46.58 -7.61
CA THR A 173 0.93 -47.64 -8.05
C THR A 173 0.21 -49.00 -8.04
N ALA A 174 0.85 -50.04 -8.57
CA ALA A 174 0.25 -51.39 -8.59
C ALA A 174 -0.07 -51.96 -7.18
N LEU A 175 0.54 -51.42 -6.12
CA LEU A 175 0.42 -51.90 -4.74
C LEU A 175 -0.36 -50.94 -3.83
N TYR A 176 -0.60 -49.70 -4.26
CA TYR A 176 -1.24 -48.65 -3.48
C TYR A 176 -2.02 -47.72 -4.42
N THR A 177 -3.31 -47.51 -4.14
CA THR A 177 -4.13 -46.54 -4.86
C THR A 177 -4.44 -45.36 -3.94
N SER A 178 -4.02 -44.17 -4.31
CA SER A 178 -4.37 -42.96 -3.57
C SER A 178 -5.89 -42.76 -3.63
N THR A 179 -6.51 -42.43 -2.50
CA THR A 179 -7.92 -42.02 -2.40
C THR A 179 -8.07 -40.54 -2.05
N VAL A 180 -6.95 -39.80 -1.98
CA VAL A 180 -6.96 -38.40 -1.58
C VAL A 180 -7.54 -37.56 -2.72
N GLU A 181 -8.61 -36.85 -2.38
CA GLU A 181 -9.35 -35.93 -3.25
C GLU A 181 -9.06 -34.47 -2.90
N GLU A 182 -8.74 -34.19 -1.64
CA GLU A 182 -8.43 -32.83 -1.17
C GLU A 182 -7.09 -32.77 -0.44
N LEU A 183 -6.24 -31.83 -0.86
CA LEU A 183 -4.94 -31.58 -0.24
C LEU A 183 -4.83 -30.11 0.16
N MET A 184 -4.77 -29.85 1.47
CA MET A 184 -4.65 -28.51 2.03
C MET A 184 -3.23 -28.28 2.56
N LEU A 185 -2.48 -27.41 1.88
CA LEU A 185 -1.08 -27.09 2.17
C LEU A 185 -0.86 -25.60 2.40
N SER A 186 -1.91 -24.84 2.67
CA SER A 186 -1.81 -23.40 2.94
C SER A 186 -0.84 -23.07 4.09
N GLY A 187 -0.04 -22.01 3.95
CA GLY A 187 0.77 -21.45 5.04
C GLY A 187 1.94 -22.32 5.50
N ASN A 188 2.53 -23.12 4.62
CA ASN A 188 3.59 -24.09 4.93
C ASN A 188 5.01 -23.65 4.55
N ARG A 189 5.17 -22.44 4.00
CA ARG A 189 6.44 -21.91 3.45
C ARG A 189 7.00 -22.72 2.27
N LEU A 190 6.15 -23.37 1.49
CA LEU A 190 6.57 -24.10 0.28
C LEU A 190 7.15 -23.13 -0.76
N GLY A 191 8.39 -23.38 -1.19
CA GLY A 191 9.05 -22.61 -2.23
C GLY A 191 8.70 -23.07 -3.66
N GLY A 192 9.27 -22.40 -4.66
CA GLY A 192 9.07 -22.72 -6.07
C GLY A 192 9.59 -24.10 -6.47
N GLU A 193 10.67 -24.58 -5.85
CA GLU A 193 11.25 -25.91 -6.12
C GLU A 193 10.34 -27.01 -5.57
N SER A 194 9.93 -26.89 -4.30
CA SER A 194 8.95 -27.80 -3.67
C SER A 194 7.64 -27.87 -4.46
N CYS A 195 7.13 -26.73 -4.94
CA CYS A 195 5.95 -26.68 -5.78
C CYS A 195 6.15 -27.40 -7.11
N SER A 196 7.31 -27.21 -7.75
CA SER A 196 7.64 -27.85 -9.02
C SER A 196 7.69 -29.37 -8.90
N LEU A 197 8.29 -29.88 -7.82
CA LEU A 197 8.34 -31.31 -7.51
C LEU A 197 6.95 -31.89 -7.24
N LEU A 198 6.12 -31.17 -6.48
CA LEU A 198 4.74 -31.56 -6.21
C LEU A 198 3.90 -31.60 -7.50
N CYS A 199 3.95 -30.55 -8.33
CA CYS A 199 3.24 -30.49 -9.60
C CYS A 199 3.71 -31.57 -10.59
N ALA A 200 5.01 -31.88 -10.62
CA ALA A 200 5.53 -32.98 -11.43
C ALA A 200 4.95 -34.34 -10.99
N ALA A 201 4.81 -34.55 -9.68
CA ALA A 201 4.20 -35.77 -9.15
C ALA A 201 2.68 -35.84 -9.38
N LEU A 202 2.00 -34.70 -9.41
CA LEU A 202 0.56 -34.60 -9.62
C LEU A 202 0.12 -34.71 -11.09
N ARG A 203 1.07 -34.71 -12.04
CA ARG A 203 0.75 -34.72 -13.49
C ARG A 203 -0.15 -35.88 -13.91
N ASP A 204 0.10 -37.07 -13.36
CA ASP A 204 -0.59 -38.31 -13.70
C ASP A 204 -1.65 -38.67 -12.62
N ASN A 205 -1.88 -37.77 -11.65
CA ASN A 205 -2.87 -37.98 -10.61
C ASN A 205 -4.27 -37.66 -11.14
N THR A 206 -5.19 -38.62 -10.97
CA THR A 206 -6.58 -38.52 -11.44
C THR A 206 -7.60 -38.42 -10.29
N THR A 207 -7.13 -38.47 -9.03
CA THR A 207 -7.99 -38.53 -7.85
C THR A 207 -8.17 -37.17 -7.19
N LEU A 208 -7.13 -36.33 -7.20
CA LEU A 208 -7.12 -35.03 -6.56
C LEU A 208 -8.05 -34.06 -7.28
N ARG A 209 -9.02 -33.52 -6.56
CA ARG A 209 -10.01 -32.54 -7.01
C ARG A 209 -9.72 -31.16 -6.46
N LYS A 210 -9.23 -31.05 -5.22
CA LYS A 210 -8.95 -29.79 -4.55
C LYS A 210 -7.52 -29.68 -4.08
N LEU A 211 -6.87 -28.58 -4.42
CA LEU A 211 -5.52 -28.25 -4.01
C LEU A 211 -5.45 -26.83 -3.49
N ASP A 212 -5.06 -26.69 -2.22
CA ASP A 212 -4.81 -25.38 -1.60
C ASP A 212 -3.32 -25.21 -1.30
N LEU A 213 -2.69 -24.29 -2.03
CA LEU A 213 -1.29 -23.88 -1.88
C LEU A 213 -1.16 -22.42 -1.44
N SER A 214 -2.25 -21.79 -0.99
CA SER A 214 -2.24 -20.38 -0.58
C SER A 214 -1.22 -20.06 0.52
N ALA A 215 -0.81 -18.79 0.64
CA ALA A 215 0.12 -18.34 1.67
C ALA A 215 1.47 -19.13 1.70
N ASN A 216 1.96 -19.55 0.52
CA ASN A 216 3.27 -20.16 0.34
C ASN A 216 4.10 -19.35 -0.68
N PRO A 217 5.41 -19.12 -0.46
CA PRO A 217 6.26 -18.35 -1.37
C PRO A 217 6.64 -19.14 -2.64
N LEU A 218 5.64 -19.47 -3.47
CA LEU A 218 5.81 -20.26 -4.69
C LEU A 218 6.60 -19.49 -5.77
N ARG A 219 6.48 -18.16 -5.78
CA ARG A 219 7.17 -17.24 -6.69
C ARG A 219 6.95 -17.64 -8.16
N VAL A 220 7.85 -17.20 -9.05
CA VAL A 220 7.71 -17.37 -10.49
C VAL A 220 7.79 -18.84 -10.92
N ASP A 221 8.68 -19.63 -10.31
CA ASP A 221 8.91 -21.02 -10.69
C ASP A 221 7.73 -21.92 -10.31
N GLY A 222 7.18 -21.76 -9.10
CA GLY A 222 5.99 -22.49 -8.67
C GLY A 222 4.78 -22.15 -9.54
N GLY A 223 4.60 -20.87 -9.88
CA GLY A 223 3.55 -20.43 -10.80
C GLY A 223 3.64 -21.08 -12.19
N ARG A 224 4.86 -21.22 -12.73
CA ARG A 224 5.09 -21.91 -14.01
C ARG A 224 4.78 -23.40 -13.92
N ALA A 225 5.14 -24.06 -12.82
CA ALA A 225 4.84 -25.47 -12.60
C ALA A 225 3.33 -25.73 -12.52
N ILE A 226 2.58 -24.85 -11.85
CA ILE A 226 1.12 -24.93 -11.78
C ILE A 226 0.48 -24.74 -13.16
N ALA A 227 0.96 -23.77 -13.95
CA ALA A 227 0.50 -23.59 -15.32
C ALA A 227 0.74 -24.85 -16.18
N GLN A 228 1.88 -25.52 -16.01
CA GLN A 228 2.16 -26.79 -16.70
C GLN A 228 1.24 -27.92 -16.23
N LEU A 229 0.91 -27.99 -14.93
CA LEU A 229 -0.03 -28.97 -14.39
C LEU A 229 -1.44 -28.77 -14.97
N LEU A 230 -1.92 -27.53 -15.03
CA LEU A 230 -3.23 -27.20 -15.60
C LEU A 230 -3.32 -27.37 -17.12
N ALA A 231 -2.18 -27.36 -17.81
CA ALA A 231 -2.10 -27.62 -19.25
C ALA A 231 -2.20 -29.11 -19.58
N SER A 232 -1.95 -30.00 -18.60
CA SER A 232 -2.14 -31.44 -18.77
C SER A 232 -3.63 -31.78 -18.87
N ARG A 233 -4.00 -32.54 -19.91
CA ARG A 233 -5.38 -33.03 -20.09
C ARG A 233 -5.75 -34.13 -19.10
N GLU A 234 -4.76 -34.69 -18.41
CA GLU A 234 -4.93 -35.79 -17.47
C GLU A 234 -5.21 -35.31 -16.04
N SER A 235 -5.01 -34.01 -15.77
CA SER A 235 -5.27 -33.41 -14.46
C SER A 235 -6.77 -33.36 -14.16
N GLY A 236 -7.19 -34.08 -13.12
CA GLY A 236 -8.58 -34.09 -12.64
C GLY A 236 -8.95 -32.93 -11.71
N LEU A 237 -8.08 -31.92 -11.57
CA LEU A 237 -8.22 -30.84 -10.60
C LEU A 237 -9.40 -29.92 -10.92
N GLN A 238 -10.21 -29.65 -9.91
CA GLN A 238 -11.47 -28.90 -9.99
C GLN A 238 -11.42 -27.59 -9.21
N GLU A 239 -10.71 -27.57 -8.08
CA GLU A 239 -10.54 -26.40 -7.22
C GLU A 239 -9.05 -26.15 -6.96
N LEU A 240 -8.60 -24.93 -7.23
CA LEU A 240 -7.23 -24.51 -6.99
C LEU A 240 -7.21 -23.19 -6.24
N ASN A 241 -6.59 -23.18 -5.06
CA ASN A 241 -6.31 -21.97 -4.31
C ASN A 241 -4.81 -21.68 -4.30
N ILE A 242 -4.40 -20.59 -4.95
CA ILE A 242 -3.01 -20.13 -5.04
C ILE A 242 -2.89 -18.65 -4.65
N GLY A 243 -3.78 -18.18 -3.76
CA GLY A 243 -3.74 -16.81 -3.23
C GLY A 243 -2.54 -16.53 -2.32
N SER A 244 -2.02 -15.30 -2.34
CA SER A 244 -0.88 -14.85 -1.54
C SER A 244 0.37 -15.73 -1.70
N THR A 245 0.74 -16.04 -2.95
CA THR A 245 1.84 -16.98 -3.28
C THR A 245 3.10 -16.35 -3.86
N GLU A 246 3.24 -15.02 -3.76
CA GLU A 246 4.34 -14.23 -4.34
C GLU A 246 4.47 -14.35 -5.88
N MET A 247 3.40 -14.73 -6.58
CA MET A 247 3.39 -14.85 -8.04
C MET A 247 3.41 -13.49 -8.73
N GLU A 248 4.17 -13.37 -9.81
CA GLU A 248 4.28 -12.12 -10.59
C GLU A 248 3.31 -12.12 -11.80
N ALA A 249 3.22 -10.97 -12.50
CA ALA A 249 2.31 -10.78 -13.63
C ALA A 249 2.51 -11.82 -14.76
N GLU A 250 3.75 -12.22 -15.03
CA GLU A 250 4.08 -13.24 -16.03
C GLU A 250 3.38 -14.57 -15.74
N ASN A 251 3.25 -14.95 -14.47
CA ASN A 251 2.55 -16.18 -14.10
C ASN A 251 1.04 -16.07 -14.30
N LEU A 252 0.45 -14.92 -14.01
CA LEU A 252 -0.97 -14.68 -14.29
C LEU A 252 -1.26 -14.80 -15.78
N ILE A 253 -0.38 -14.28 -16.63
CA ILE A 253 -0.48 -14.41 -18.10
C ILE A 253 -0.36 -15.87 -18.53
N ALA A 254 0.59 -16.62 -17.97
CA ALA A 254 0.77 -18.04 -18.27
C ALA A 254 -0.46 -18.87 -17.86
N LEU A 255 -0.97 -18.68 -16.64
CA LEU A 255 -2.19 -19.33 -16.14
C LEU A 255 -3.40 -18.97 -17.01
N SER A 256 -3.59 -17.69 -17.32
CA SER A 256 -4.69 -17.23 -18.17
C SER A 256 -4.63 -17.84 -19.57
N THR A 257 -3.43 -18.06 -20.11
CA THR A 257 -3.25 -18.67 -21.43
C THR A 257 -3.64 -20.14 -21.41
N VAL A 258 -3.26 -20.88 -20.37
CA VAL A 258 -3.58 -22.31 -20.22
C VAL A 258 -5.06 -22.52 -19.93
N LEU A 259 -5.66 -21.68 -19.08
CA LEU A 259 -7.05 -21.80 -18.66
C LEU A 259 -8.05 -21.60 -19.81
N ARG A 260 -7.67 -20.94 -20.91
CA ARG A 260 -8.52 -20.84 -22.12
C ARG A 260 -8.98 -22.19 -22.66
N ALA A 261 -8.16 -23.23 -22.52
CA ALA A 261 -8.45 -24.58 -23.01
C ALA A 261 -8.68 -25.58 -21.88
N ASN A 262 -8.62 -25.14 -20.61
CA ASN A 262 -8.83 -26.02 -19.47
C ASN A 262 -10.32 -26.29 -19.27
N THR A 263 -10.67 -27.57 -19.15
CA THR A 263 -12.07 -28.01 -19.03
C THR A 263 -12.41 -28.64 -17.68
N THR A 264 -11.46 -28.65 -16.75
CA THR A 264 -11.56 -29.39 -15.48
C THR A 264 -11.70 -28.48 -14.26
N LEU A 265 -11.14 -27.27 -14.30
CA LEU A 265 -11.11 -26.35 -13.17
C LEU A 265 -12.38 -25.48 -13.12
N TYR A 266 -13.13 -25.60 -12.03
CA TYR A 266 -14.37 -24.85 -11.77
C TYR A 266 -14.15 -23.68 -10.80
N THR A 267 -13.19 -23.79 -9.89
CA THR A 267 -12.92 -22.77 -8.86
C THR A 267 -11.44 -22.40 -8.85
N LEU A 268 -11.15 -21.11 -8.96
CA LEU A 268 -9.79 -20.59 -8.93
C LEU A 268 -9.68 -19.35 -8.05
N ASN A 269 -8.74 -19.40 -7.10
CA ASN A 269 -8.35 -18.22 -6.32
C ASN A 269 -6.93 -17.79 -6.72
N LEU A 270 -6.80 -16.54 -7.21
CA LEU A 270 -5.53 -15.89 -7.60
C LEU A 270 -5.22 -14.66 -6.72
N ASP A 271 -5.66 -14.63 -5.47
CA ASP A 271 -5.61 -13.44 -4.63
C ASP A 271 -4.18 -12.93 -4.39
N ASN A 272 -4.04 -11.62 -4.23
CA ASN A 272 -2.84 -10.93 -3.78
C ASN A 272 -1.52 -11.33 -4.50
N PRO A 273 -1.47 -11.25 -5.84
CA PRO A 273 -0.22 -11.45 -6.57
C PRO A 273 0.75 -10.28 -6.35
N VAL A 274 2.04 -10.52 -6.58
CA VAL A 274 3.09 -9.48 -6.56
C VAL A 274 3.04 -8.73 -7.88
N VAL A 275 2.20 -7.69 -7.92
CA VAL A 275 2.14 -6.77 -9.06
C VAL A 275 2.94 -5.51 -8.73
N LYS A 276 4.14 -5.41 -9.33
CA LYS A 276 5.08 -4.30 -9.12
C LYS A 276 4.65 -3.00 -9.81
N SER A 277 3.73 -3.07 -10.76
CA SER A 277 3.24 -1.94 -11.58
C SER A 277 1.69 -1.98 -11.72
N THR A 278 1.09 -0.95 -12.30
CA THR A 278 -0.33 -0.95 -12.71
C THR A 278 -0.50 -1.68 -14.05
N GLU A 279 0.07 -2.88 -14.17
CA GLU A 279 0.06 -3.67 -15.41
C GLU A 279 -1.37 -4.20 -15.69
N GLU A 280 -2.13 -3.43 -16.47
CA GLU A 280 -3.41 -3.84 -17.04
C GLU A 280 -3.26 -5.05 -17.99
N GLU A 281 -2.04 -5.40 -18.42
CA GLU A 281 -1.77 -6.51 -19.31
C GLU A 281 -2.25 -7.86 -18.72
N ALA A 282 -1.95 -8.14 -17.44
CA ALA A 282 -2.42 -9.35 -16.79
C ALA A 282 -3.96 -9.41 -16.78
N VAL A 283 -4.62 -8.28 -16.50
CA VAL A 283 -6.08 -8.16 -16.50
C VAL A 283 -6.67 -8.38 -17.89
N GLN A 284 -6.03 -7.86 -18.94
CA GLN A 284 -6.46 -8.12 -20.32
C GLN A 284 -6.35 -9.61 -20.67
N HIS A 285 -5.31 -10.30 -20.20
CA HIS A 285 -5.16 -11.74 -20.41
C HIS A 285 -6.19 -12.55 -19.65
N ILE A 286 -6.50 -12.18 -18.41
CA ILE A 286 -7.57 -12.77 -17.59
C ILE A 286 -8.94 -12.53 -18.25
N GLY A 287 -9.23 -11.30 -18.69
CA GLY A 287 -10.47 -10.96 -19.39
C GLY A 287 -10.64 -11.75 -20.69
N LYS A 288 -9.59 -11.85 -21.51
CA LYS A 288 -9.61 -12.70 -22.72
C LYS A 288 -9.75 -14.20 -22.40
N MET A 289 -9.24 -14.66 -21.26
CA MET A 289 -9.43 -16.02 -20.79
C MET A 289 -10.90 -16.25 -20.42
N LEU A 290 -11.49 -15.37 -19.63
CA LEU A 290 -12.90 -15.41 -19.23
C LEU A 290 -13.85 -15.31 -20.45
N GLN A 291 -13.47 -14.56 -21.48
CA GLN A 291 -14.25 -14.46 -22.71
C GLN A 291 -14.41 -15.81 -23.43
N VAL A 292 -13.42 -16.70 -23.30
CA VAL A 292 -13.35 -17.97 -24.05
C VAL A 292 -13.66 -19.19 -23.17
N ASN A 293 -13.24 -19.16 -21.91
CA ASN A 293 -13.41 -20.26 -20.99
C ASN A 293 -14.89 -20.40 -20.59
N ASP A 294 -15.45 -21.60 -20.75
CA ASP A 294 -16.85 -21.93 -20.47
C ASP A 294 -17.00 -22.91 -19.28
N THR A 295 -15.91 -23.16 -18.55
CA THR A 295 -15.85 -24.15 -17.47
C THR A 295 -15.78 -23.52 -16.10
N LEU A 296 -15.00 -22.45 -15.94
CA LEU A 296 -14.79 -21.77 -14.66
C LEU A 296 -16.10 -21.15 -14.17
N ARG A 297 -16.43 -21.44 -12.90
CA ARG A 297 -17.65 -21.02 -12.20
C ARG A 297 -17.36 -19.99 -11.12
N SER A 298 -16.21 -20.10 -10.44
CA SER A 298 -15.81 -19.18 -9.38
C SER A 298 -14.38 -18.68 -9.59
N LEU A 299 -14.21 -17.36 -9.58
CA LEU A 299 -12.92 -16.69 -9.71
C LEU A 299 -12.75 -15.60 -8.65
N SER A 300 -11.63 -15.67 -7.93
CA SER A 300 -11.21 -14.62 -6.99
C SER A 300 -9.96 -13.88 -7.48
N LEU A 301 -10.07 -12.55 -7.55
CA LEU A 301 -9.02 -11.61 -7.93
C LEU A 301 -8.86 -10.51 -6.86
N CYS A 302 -8.81 -10.91 -5.59
CA CYS A 302 -8.63 -9.95 -4.50
C CYS A 302 -7.23 -9.31 -4.56
N LYS A 303 -7.12 -8.00 -4.27
CA LYS A 303 -5.83 -7.29 -4.19
C LYS A 303 -4.96 -7.33 -5.46
N HIS A 304 -5.58 -7.34 -6.63
CA HIS A 304 -4.89 -7.20 -7.92
C HIS A 304 -4.54 -5.75 -8.27
N LYS A 305 -4.89 -4.78 -7.40
CA LYS A 305 -4.79 -3.34 -7.67
C LYS A 305 -5.60 -2.91 -8.91
N LEU A 306 -6.72 -3.59 -9.18
CA LEU A 306 -7.59 -3.27 -10.31
C LEU A 306 -8.16 -1.87 -10.17
N THR A 307 -8.01 -1.05 -11.21
CA THR A 307 -8.63 0.28 -11.35
C THR A 307 -9.98 0.17 -12.07
N ASP A 308 -10.66 1.30 -12.24
CA ASP A 308 -11.89 1.39 -13.03
C ASP A 308 -11.73 0.85 -14.46
N ASP A 309 -10.61 1.13 -15.12
CA ASP A 309 -10.31 0.65 -16.47
C ASP A 309 -10.21 -0.88 -16.50
N GLY A 310 -9.54 -1.47 -15.50
CA GLY A 310 -9.47 -2.93 -15.34
C GLY A 310 -10.83 -3.58 -15.10
N ALA A 311 -11.67 -2.96 -14.27
CA ALA A 311 -13.05 -3.41 -14.03
C ALA A 311 -13.91 -3.32 -15.30
N GLN A 312 -13.74 -2.26 -16.10
CA GLN A 312 -14.42 -2.12 -17.38
C GLN A 312 -13.98 -3.20 -18.38
N VAL A 313 -12.68 -3.50 -18.48
CA VAL A 313 -12.18 -4.59 -19.34
C VAL A 313 -12.78 -5.93 -18.94
N LEU A 314 -12.85 -6.23 -17.64
CA LEU A 314 -13.50 -7.46 -17.16
C LEU A 314 -15.00 -7.46 -17.49
N ALA A 315 -15.69 -6.35 -17.27
CA ALA A 315 -17.11 -6.19 -17.59
C ALA A 315 -17.39 -6.45 -19.07
N GLU A 316 -16.65 -5.81 -19.98
CA GLU A 316 -16.82 -5.98 -21.42
C GLU A 316 -16.58 -7.42 -21.88
N ARG A 317 -15.57 -8.10 -21.32
CA ARG A 317 -15.20 -9.47 -21.71
C ARG A 317 -16.11 -10.54 -21.14
N LEU A 318 -16.65 -10.30 -19.94
CA LEU A 318 -17.60 -11.20 -19.30
C LEU A 318 -18.97 -11.18 -19.96
N LEU A 319 -19.35 -10.15 -20.74
CA LEU A 319 -20.62 -10.14 -21.47
C LEU A 319 -20.78 -11.33 -22.44
N ASP A 320 -19.68 -11.91 -22.93
CA ASP A 320 -19.69 -13.12 -23.77
C ASP A 320 -19.65 -14.41 -22.94
N ASN A 321 -19.22 -14.33 -21.68
CA ASN A 321 -19.14 -15.48 -20.78
C ASN A 321 -20.55 -15.91 -20.32
N ARG A 322 -20.73 -17.22 -20.15
CA ARG A 322 -21.99 -17.83 -19.69
C ARG A 322 -21.77 -18.85 -18.57
N SER A 323 -20.52 -19.01 -18.13
CA SER A 323 -20.14 -20.04 -17.17
C SER A 323 -19.98 -19.49 -15.76
N LEU A 324 -19.41 -18.29 -15.64
CA LEU A 324 -19.00 -17.72 -14.37
C LEU A 324 -20.24 -17.36 -13.53
N GLN A 325 -20.23 -17.82 -12.29
CA GLN A 325 -21.30 -17.68 -11.30
C GLN A 325 -20.87 -16.83 -10.11
N CYS A 326 -19.59 -16.88 -9.72
CA CYS A 326 -19.04 -16.12 -8.61
C CYS A 326 -17.80 -15.35 -9.06
N LEU A 327 -17.81 -14.04 -8.81
CA LEU A 327 -16.68 -13.16 -9.09
C LEU A 327 -16.36 -12.32 -7.85
N VAL A 328 -15.15 -12.51 -7.31
CA VAL A 328 -14.67 -11.78 -6.14
C VAL A 328 -13.59 -10.79 -6.59
N LEU A 329 -13.89 -9.49 -6.41
CA LEU A 329 -13.02 -8.36 -6.74
C LEU A 329 -12.69 -7.52 -5.50
N ARG A 330 -12.70 -8.15 -4.32
CA ARG A 330 -12.47 -7.49 -3.03
C ARG A 330 -11.08 -6.83 -2.94
N ALA A 331 -11.00 -5.72 -2.21
CA ALA A 331 -9.75 -5.03 -1.90
C ALA A 331 -8.94 -4.60 -3.15
N ASN A 332 -9.63 -4.06 -4.16
CA ASN A 332 -9.02 -3.44 -5.34
C ASN A 332 -9.15 -1.90 -5.28
N ALA A 333 -8.80 -1.21 -6.35
CA ALA A 333 -8.89 0.24 -6.49
C ALA A 333 -10.07 0.65 -7.40
N ILE A 334 -11.17 -0.11 -7.36
CA ILE A 334 -12.36 0.14 -8.18
C ILE A 334 -13.15 1.30 -7.57
N GLY A 335 -13.41 2.33 -8.38
CA GLY A 335 -14.21 3.50 -8.07
C GLY A 335 -15.64 3.42 -8.60
N ALA A 336 -16.32 4.56 -8.64
CA ALA A 336 -17.72 4.66 -9.08
C ALA A 336 -17.93 4.26 -10.56
N THR A 337 -16.99 4.56 -11.43
CA THR A 337 -17.08 4.28 -12.88
C THR A 337 -16.93 2.79 -13.16
N GLY A 338 -15.95 2.11 -12.54
CA GLY A 338 -15.78 0.67 -12.63
C GLY A 338 -16.97 -0.08 -12.01
N ALA A 339 -17.49 0.40 -10.87
CA ALA A 339 -18.72 -0.13 -10.27
C ALA A 339 -19.93 -0.02 -11.21
N SER A 340 -20.06 1.10 -11.93
CA SER A 340 -21.13 1.28 -12.92
C SER A 340 -21.00 0.31 -14.09
N ALA A 341 -19.77 0.06 -14.57
CA ALA A 341 -19.52 -0.93 -15.61
C ALA A 341 -19.86 -2.36 -15.15
N LEU A 342 -19.51 -2.71 -13.91
CA LEU A 342 -19.84 -4.02 -13.33
C LEU A 342 -21.34 -4.18 -13.06
N ALA A 343 -22.04 -3.13 -12.64
CA ALA A 343 -23.50 -3.13 -12.55
C ALA A 343 -24.12 -3.35 -13.94
N ALA A 344 -23.65 -2.65 -14.98
CA ALA A 344 -24.13 -2.86 -16.35
C ALA A 344 -23.85 -4.28 -16.87
N LEU A 345 -22.73 -4.90 -16.50
CA LEU A 345 -22.44 -6.31 -16.76
C LEU A 345 -23.51 -7.20 -16.13
N VAL A 346 -23.74 -7.08 -14.81
CA VAL A 346 -24.65 -7.95 -14.06
C VAL A 346 -26.08 -7.88 -14.60
N LEU A 347 -26.51 -6.72 -15.10
CA LEU A 347 -27.83 -6.56 -15.73
C LEU A 347 -28.01 -7.47 -16.95
N ASN A 348 -26.94 -7.73 -17.71
CA ASN A 348 -26.97 -8.48 -18.97
C ASN A 348 -26.36 -9.88 -18.86
N HIS A 349 -25.72 -10.22 -17.74
CA HIS A 349 -25.00 -11.47 -17.58
C HIS A 349 -25.93 -12.62 -17.17
N ALA A 350 -25.90 -13.71 -17.94
CA ALA A 350 -26.87 -14.79 -17.79
C ALA A 350 -26.61 -15.70 -16.58
N SER A 351 -25.38 -15.79 -16.05
CA SER A 351 -25.02 -16.80 -15.04
C SER A 351 -24.44 -16.24 -13.75
N LEU A 352 -24.15 -14.94 -13.67
CA LEU A 352 -23.41 -14.38 -12.54
C LEU A 352 -24.38 -14.17 -11.37
N ALA A 353 -24.18 -14.95 -10.31
CA ALA A 353 -25.04 -15.00 -9.14
C ALA A 353 -24.40 -14.29 -7.94
N GLN A 354 -23.08 -14.31 -7.82
CA GLN A 354 -22.37 -13.73 -6.69
C GLN A 354 -21.32 -12.72 -7.17
N LEU A 355 -21.39 -11.50 -6.63
CA LEU A 355 -20.43 -10.45 -6.89
C LEU A 355 -19.99 -9.82 -5.57
N ASP A 356 -18.68 -9.89 -5.29
CA ASP A 356 -18.06 -9.24 -4.15
C ASP A 356 -17.16 -8.08 -4.60
N LEU A 357 -17.53 -6.87 -4.22
CA LEU A 357 -16.79 -5.63 -4.44
C LEU A 357 -16.34 -4.98 -3.12
N SER A 358 -16.31 -5.73 -2.03
CA SER A 358 -15.93 -5.23 -0.72
C SER A 358 -14.53 -4.61 -0.72
N ALA A 359 -14.27 -3.66 0.18
CA ALA A 359 -12.99 -2.96 0.32
C ALA A 359 -12.49 -2.25 -0.97
N ASN A 360 -13.41 -1.76 -1.80
CA ASN A 360 -13.13 -0.87 -2.94
C ASN A 360 -13.57 0.57 -2.62
N ARG A 361 -13.49 1.51 -3.57
CA ARG A 361 -13.76 2.96 -3.36
C ARG A 361 -14.97 3.44 -4.17
N LEU A 362 -16.08 2.72 -4.08
CA LEU A 362 -17.26 2.94 -4.91
C LEU A 362 -17.90 4.31 -4.68
N GLY A 363 -18.07 4.70 -3.40
CA GLY A 363 -18.81 5.90 -3.02
C GLY A 363 -20.30 5.86 -3.42
N ASP A 364 -21.03 6.92 -3.10
CA ASP A 364 -22.48 6.99 -3.32
C ASP A 364 -22.87 6.94 -4.81
N ALA A 365 -21.98 7.42 -5.69
CA ALA A 365 -22.18 7.33 -7.14
C ALA A 365 -22.17 5.86 -7.61
N GLY A 366 -21.27 5.02 -7.06
CA GLY A 366 -21.26 3.58 -7.32
C GLY A 366 -22.48 2.88 -6.71
N ALA A 367 -22.89 3.25 -5.49
CA ALA A 367 -24.13 2.74 -4.89
C ALA A 367 -25.36 3.08 -5.73
N SER A 368 -25.44 4.28 -6.33
CA SER A 368 -26.55 4.63 -7.21
C SER A 368 -26.63 3.72 -8.44
N ALA A 369 -25.52 3.23 -8.97
CA ALA A 369 -25.52 2.30 -10.10
C ALA A 369 -26.10 0.93 -9.70
N PHE A 370 -25.70 0.40 -8.54
CA PHE A 370 -26.27 -0.83 -8.00
C PHE A 370 -27.74 -0.66 -7.57
N ALA A 371 -28.12 0.50 -7.01
CA ALA A 371 -29.50 0.80 -6.71
C ALA A 371 -30.38 0.80 -7.99
N GLN A 372 -29.89 1.35 -9.10
CA GLN A 372 -30.58 1.27 -10.38
C GLN A 372 -30.70 -0.18 -10.89
N LEU A 373 -29.63 -0.97 -10.78
CA LEU A 373 -29.65 -2.40 -11.10
C LEU A 373 -30.71 -3.16 -10.29
N LEU A 374 -30.76 -2.92 -8.98
CA LEU A 374 -31.69 -3.60 -8.08
C LEU A 374 -33.15 -3.24 -8.37
N ARG A 375 -33.42 -2.01 -8.82
CA ARG A 375 -34.77 -1.59 -9.26
C ARG A 375 -35.21 -2.28 -10.55
N LEU A 376 -34.29 -2.50 -11.49
CA LEU A 376 -34.59 -3.12 -12.78
C LEU A 376 -34.87 -4.63 -12.68
N ASN A 377 -34.56 -5.24 -11.53
CA ASN A 377 -35.04 -6.55 -11.08
C ASN A 377 -34.88 -7.71 -12.09
N SER A 378 -33.86 -7.64 -12.95
CA SER A 378 -33.64 -8.57 -14.08
C SER A 378 -32.38 -9.44 -13.94
N SER A 379 -31.59 -9.25 -12.88
CA SER A 379 -30.31 -9.93 -12.69
C SER A 379 -30.46 -11.28 -11.99
N ASN A 380 -29.63 -12.26 -12.37
CA ASN A 380 -29.49 -13.54 -11.66
C ASN A 380 -28.70 -13.46 -10.34
N LEU A 381 -28.45 -12.24 -9.86
CA LEU A 381 -27.64 -11.97 -8.68
C LEU A 381 -28.36 -12.42 -7.40
N SER A 382 -27.80 -13.41 -6.72
CA SER A 382 -28.22 -13.90 -5.40
C SER A 382 -27.41 -13.31 -4.25
N THR A 383 -26.15 -12.94 -4.48
CA THR A 383 -25.29 -12.34 -3.45
C THR A 383 -24.58 -11.10 -3.96
N LEU A 384 -24.75 -9.98 -3.26
CA LEU A 384 -24.04 -8.73 -3.51
C LEU A 384 -23.31 -8.30 -2.24
N ALA A 385 -21.98 -8.24 -2.30
CA ALA A 385 -21.16 -7.77 -1.19
C ALA A 385 -20.50 -6.43 -1.53
N LEU A 386 -20.82 -5.39 -0.76
CA LEU A 386 -20.28 -4.03 -0.87
C LEU A 386 -19.72 -3.56 0.48
N CYS A 387 -19.12 -4.45 1.26
CA CYS A 387 -18.62 -4.11 2.59
C CYS A 387 -17.42 -3.15 2.51
N SER A 388 -17.37 -2.12 3.36
CA SER A 388 -16.26 -1.14 3.37
C SER A 388 -15.99 -0.52 2.00
N THR A 389 -17.03 -0.03 1.32
CA THR A 389 -16.94 0.54 -0.03
C THR A 389 -17.08 2.07 -0.09
N TYR A 390 -16.94 2.71 1.08
CA TYR A 390 -17.07 4.16 1.28
C TYR A 390 -18.47 4.70 0.93
N LEU A 391 -19.52 3.91 1.18
CA LEU A 391 -20.90 4.39 1.04
C LEU A 391 -21.28 5.25 2.25
N SER A 392 -21.89 6.39 1.99
CA SER A 392 -22.51 7.22 3.03
C SER A 392 -23.93 6.75 3.34
N ASP A 393 -24.54 7.33 4.37
CA ASP A 393 -25.94 7.10 4.72
C ASP A 393 -26.88 7.28 3.52
N SER A 394 -26.59 8.24 2.64
CA SER A 394 -27.40 8.50 1.44
C SER A 394 -27.27 7.40 0.38
N GLY A 395 -26.06 6.86 0.18
CA GLY A 395 -25.82 5.75 -0.75
C GLY A 395 -26.44 4.44 -0.27
N LEU A 396 -26.35 4.18 1.04
CA LEU A 396 -27.00 3.03 1.68
C LEU A 396 -28.52 3.13 1.63
N ALA A 397 -29.08 4.32 1.91
CA ALA A 397 -30.51 4.58 1.79
C ALA A 397 -31.00 4.35 0.35
N ALA A 398 -30.22 4.73 -0.67
CA ALA A 398 -30.57 4.50 -2.07
C ALA A 398 -30.63 3.01 -2.43
N ILE A 399 -29.72 2.19 -1.90
CA ILE A 399 -29.74 0.72 -2.05
C ILE A 399 -30.95 0.13 -1.34
N ALA A 400 -31.22 0.55 -0.11
CA ALA A 400 -32.39 0.08 0.65
C ALA A 400 -33.70 0.45 -0.04
N ASP A 401 -33.83 1.70 -0.51
CA ASP A 401 -34.97 2.19 -1.29
C ASP A 401 -35.16 1.36 -2.56
N ALA A 402 -34.08 1.00 -3.25
CA ALA A 402 -34.16 0.14 -4.44
C ALA A 402 -34.65 -1.28 -4.11
N CYS A 403 -34.24 -1.82 -2.97
CA CYS A 403 -34.73 -3.13 -2.50
C CYS A 403 -36.20 -3.10 -2.10
N LEU A 404 -36.67 -1.98 -1.50
CA LEU A 404 -38.07 -1.75 -1.11
C LEU A 404 -38.97 -1.43 -2.30
N SER A 405 -38.47 -0.67 -3.28
CA SER A 405 -39.23 -0.20 -4.44
C SER A 405 -39.28 -1.19 -5.61
N ALA A 406 -38.76 -2.41 -5.44
CA ALA A 406 -38.78 -3.42 -6.50
C ALA A 406 -40.25 -3.73 -6.85
N GLU A 407 -40.65 -3.50 -8.11
CA GLU A 407 -42.05 -3.56 -8.57
C GLU A 407 -42.72 -4.95 -8.41
N CYS A 408 -41.97 -5.97 -7.97
CA CYS A 408 -42.48 -7.27 -7.56
C CYS A 408 -41.53 -7.88 -6.51
N ALA A 409 -41.96 -8.01 -5.25
CA ALA A 409 -41.17 -8.59 -4.16
C ALA A 409 -40.78 -10.07 -4.44
N ASP A 410 -41.55 -10.76 -5.28
CA ASP A 410 -41.41 -12.20 -5.57
C ASP A 410 -40.43 -12.52 -6.73
N SER A 411 -39.93 -11.53 -7.47
CA SER A 411 -39.09 -11.78 -8.67
C SER A 411 -37.60 -11.46 -8.50
N SER A 412 -37.20 -10.87 -7.38
CA SER A 412 -35.79 -10.59 -7.11
C SER A 412 -35.11 -11.80 -6.50
N ARG A 413 -34.06 -12.32 -7.16
CA ARG A 413 -33.28 -13.48 -6.68
C ARG A 413 -32.22 -13.12 -5.64
N LEU A 414 -32.09 -11.84 -5.28
CA LEU A 414 -31.09 -11.38 -4.31
C LEU A 414 -31.47 -11.90 -2.93
N GLU A 415 -30.74 -12.92 -2.50
CA GLU A 415 -30.84 -13.53 -1.19
C GLU A 415 -29.97 -12.76 -0.21
N SER A 416 -28.68 -12.56 -0.48
CA SER A 416 -27.75 -11.93 0.46
C SER A 416 -27.22 -10.57 -0.02
N LEU A 417 -27.25 -9.59 0.90
CA LEU A 417 -26.72 -8.25 0.70
C LEU A 417 -25.79 -7.89 1.88
N LEU A 418 -24.48 -7.86 1.62
CA LEU A 418 -23.46 -7.58 2.63
C LEU A 418 -22.98 -6.13 2.53
N LEU A 419 -23.15 -5.35 3.60
CA LEU A 419 -22.90 -3.89 3.57
C LEU A 419 -22.10 -3.37 4.78
N TRP A 420 -21.55 -4.26 5.62
CA TRP A 420 -20.82 -3.85 6.82
C TRP A 420 -19.60 -2.96 6.51
N GLY A 421 -19.23 -2.08 7.46
CA GLY A 421 -18.07 -1.18 7.30
C GLY A 421 -18.31 0.04 6.39
N ASN A 422 -19.56 0.33 6.04
CA ASN A 422 -19.98 1.59 5.44
C ASN A 422 -20.60 2.52 6.51
N ASP A 423 -20.87 3.77 6.17
CA ASP A 423 -21.34 4.80 7.10
C ASP A 423 -22.87 4.79 7.20
N PHE A 424 -23.42 4.07 8.19
CA PHE A 424 -24.85 3.98 8.46
C PHE A 424 -25.33 5.15 9.33
N GLY A 425 -26.28 5.93 8.83
CA GLY A 425 -26.99 6.96 9.58
C GLY A 425 -28.48 6.68 9.70
N ASP A 426 -29.24 7.69 10.13
CA ASP A 426 -30.66 7.56 10.45
C ASP A 426 -31.51 7.19 9.20
N ALA A 427 -31.16 7.72 8.01
CA ALA A 427 -31.97 7.51 6.82
C ALA A 427 -31.85 6.08 6.27
N SER A 428 -30.65 5.49 6.31
CA SER A 428 -30.43 4.09 5.93
C SER A 428 -30.99 3.13 6.98
N ALA A 429 -30.82 3.42 8.27
CA ALA A 429 -31.30 2.57 9.37
C ALA A 429 -32.82 2.36 9.31
N GLU A 430 -33.61 3.41 9.07
CA GLU A 430 -35.07 3.32 8.93
C GLU A 430 -35.49 2.39 7.78
N ARG A 431 -34.83 2.49 6.62
CA ARG A 431 -35.15 1.71 5.42
C ARG A 431 -34.72 0.24 5.53
N PHE A 432 -33.56 -0.02 6.12
CA PHE A 432 -33.11 -1.40 6.36
C PHE A 432 -33.95 -2.09 7.45
N LEU A 433 -34.44 -1.33 8.43
CA LEU A 433 -35.45 -1.82 9.37
C LEU A 433 -36.68 -2.36 8.64
N GLU A 434 -37.23 -1.60 7.69
CA GLU A 434 -38.39 -2.01 6.87
C GLU A 434 -38.13 -3.29 6.06
N LEU A 435 -36.91 -3.48 5.56
CA LEU A 435 -36.53 -4.68 4.81
C LEU A 435 -36.46 -5.96 5.67
N CYS A 436 -36.28 -5.81 6.98
CA CYS A 436 -36.03 -6.89 7.95
C CYS A 436 -37.19 -7.11 8.96
N VAL A 437 -38.35 -6.48 8.77
CA VAL A 437 -39.55 -6.74 9.59
C VAL A 437 -40.14 -8.11 9.25
N ASP A 438 -40.82 -8.78 10.18
CA ASP A 438 -41.67 -9.96 9.94
C ASP A 438 -42.56 -9.79 8.68
N GLY A 439 -42.38 -10.64 7.67
CA GLY A 439 -42.95 -10.60 6.33
C GLY A 439 -42.19 -9.75 5.30
N GLY A 440 -41.06 -9.16 5.68
CA GLY A 440 -40.17 -8.32 4.87
C GLY A 440 -39.26 -9.14 3.94
N ARG A 441 -38.62 -8.44 2.99
CA ARG A 441 -37.84 -9.08 1.91
C ARG A 441 -36.71 -9.99 2.40
N PHE A 442 -36.12 -9.69 3.56
CA PHE A 442 -35.06 -10.49 4.16
C PHE A 442 -35.49 -11.14 5.49
N ASP A 443 -36.78 -11.45 5.65
CA ASP A 443 -37.37 -11.97 6.89
C ASP A 443 -37.23 -13.49 7.09
N GLU A 444 -37.33 -14.29 6.03
CA GLU A 444 -37.17 -15.75 6.12
C GLU A 444 -35.68 -16.17 6.05
N TRP A 445 -35.26 -16.92 7.06
CA TRP A 445 -33.89 -17.24 7.46
C TRP A 445 -33.09 -18.16 6.52
N SER A 446 -32.87 -17.76 5.28
CA SER A 446 -31.80 -18.28 4.39
C SER A 446 -30.81 -17.21 3.94
N VAL A 447 -30.86 -16.04 4.57
CA VAL A 447 -30.11 -14.86 4.17
C VAL A 447 -29.17 -14.44 5.30
N GLU A 448 -27.86 -14.51 5.07
CA GLU A 448 -26.89 -13.74 5.86
C GLU A 448 -27.07 -12.26 5.51
N THR A 449 -28.00 -11.61 6.21
CA THR A 449 -28.05 -10.16 6.34
C THR A 449 -27.48 -9.82 7.71
N ASP A 450 -26.32 -9.15 7.73
CA ASP A 450 -25.64 -8.69 8.95
C ASP A 450 -26.40 -7.55 9.68
N PHE A 451 -27.71 -7.44 9.50
CA PHE A 451 -28.55 -6.39 10.04
C PHE A 451 -29.35 -6.89 11.24
N SER A 452 -28.93 -6.47 12.44
CA SER A 452 -29.85 -6.44 13.59
C SER A 452 -30.11 -4.98 13.95
N PRO A 453 -31.25 -4.42 13.56
CA PRO A 453 -31.60 -3.08 13.99
C PRO A 453 -31.97 -3.10 15.47
N GLN A 454 -31.36 -2.22 16.27
CA GLN A 454 -31.74 -2.06 17.67
C GLN A 454 -33.15 -1.45 17.72
N ARG A 455 -34.12 -2.21 18.23
CA ARG A 455 -35.35 -1.61 18.77
C ARG A 455 -34.93 -0.72 19.94
N SER A 456 -35.09 0.60 19.79
CA SER A 456 -35.05 1.53 20.91
C SER A 456 -35.98 1.03 22.00
N ALA A 457 -35.47 0.97 23.23
CA ALA A 457 -36.15 0.39 24.39
C ALA A 457 -37.31 1.25 24.93
N ASP A 458 -37.61 2.39 24.30
CA ASP A 458 -38.73 3.23 24.71
C ASP A 458 -39.94 2.99 23.80
N GLY A 459 -40.96 2.34 24.38
CA GLY A 459 -42.25 2.08 23.76
C GLY A 459 -43.06 3.33 23.47
N ALA A 460 -42.61 4.14 22.51
CA ALA A 460 -43.41 5.15 21.85
C ALA A 460 -43.64 4.70 20.40
N THR A 461 -44.88 4.31 20.10
CA THR A 461 -45.38 4.17 18.73
C THR A 461 -45.02 5.40 17.91
N VAL A 462 -44.20 5.24 16.87
CA VAL A 462 -43.89 6.31 15.92
C VAL A 462 -45.15 6.57 15.09
N GLU A 463 -45.90 7.61 15.45
CA GLU A 463 -46.91 8.20 14.58
C GLU A 463 -46.23 8.81 13.35
N ARG A 464 -46.77 8.49 12.17
CA ARG A 464 -46.38 9.05 10.86
C ARG A 464 -46.29 10.59 10.94
N LEU A 465 -45.10 11.15 10.72
CA LEU A 465 -44.93 12.57 10.45
C LEU A 465 -44.99 12.84 8.92
N PRO A 466 -45.71 13.88 8.47
CA PRO A 466 -45.91 14.15 7.05
C PRO A 466 -44.68 14.79 6.39
N ARG A 467 -44.38 14.34 5.16
CA ARG A 467 -43.34 14.83 4.24
C ARG A 467 -43.35 16.35 4.08
N ALA A 468 -42.25 17.02 4.44
CA ALA A 468 -41.96 18.39 4.02
C ALA A 468 -41.02 18.40 2.80
N ALA A 469 -41.42 19.14 1.78
CA ALA A 469 -40.77 19.22 0.48
C ALA A 469 -39.44 20.02 0.54
N ALA A 470 -38.39 19.45 -0.05
CA ALA A 470 -37.11 20.13 -0.25
C ALA A 470 -37.19 21.11 -1.43
N THR A 471 -37.10 22.40 -1.15
CA THR A 471 -36.91 23.46 -2.15
C THR A 471 -35.42 23.65 -2.43
N ARG A 472 -35.03 23.47 -3.70
CA ARG A 472 -33.73 23.89 -4.24
C ARG A 472 -33.63 25.41 -4.24
N SER A 473 -32.46 25.93 -3.90
CA SER A 473 -32.05 27.30 -4.23
C SER A 473 -30.63 27.31 -4.77
N THR A 474 -30.49 27.88 -5.96
CA THR A 474 -29.25 28.27 -6.63
C THR A 474 -29.05 29.77 -6.43
N HIS A 475 -27.90 30.22 -5.92
CA HIS A 475 -27.09 31.33 -6.46
C HIS A 475 -25.91 31.64 -5.51
N THR A 476 -24.77 31.92 -6.14
CA THR A 476 -23.47 32.28 -5.54
C THR A 476 -23.50 33.61 -4.77
N THR A 477 -22.56 33.72 -3.81
CA THR A 477 -22.17 34.86 -2.96
C THR A 477 -22.97 35.08 -1.68
N ASP A 478 -22.93 34.07 -0.79
CA ASP A 478 -22.55 34.26 0.61
C ASP A 478 -22.18 32.86 1.14
N GLU A 479 -20.88 32.54 1.27
CA GLU A 479 -20.47 31.29 1.93
C GLU A 479 -21.09 31.28 3.33
N SER A 480 -21.87 30.24 3.64
CA SER A 480 -22.54 30.13 4.92
C SER A 480 -21.51 30.03 6.05
N PHE A 481 -21.86 30.50 7.25
CA PHE A 481 -20.96 30.40 8.41
C PHE A 481 -20.52 28.95 8.66
N GLN A 482 -21.40 27.97 8.44
CA GLN A 482 -21.09 26.55 8.55
C GLN A 482 -19.98 26.11 7.60
N GLU A 483 -20.05 26.47 6.32
CA GLU A 483 -18.99 26.16 5.34
C GLU A 483 -17.64 26.78 5.73
N ARG A 484 -17.64 28.04 6.20
CA ARG A 484 -16.43 28.71 6.69
C ARG A 484 -15.87 28.01 7.94
N SER A 485 -16.74 27.60 8.86
CA SER A 485 -16.38 26.92 10.10
C SER A 485 -15.77 25.53 9.83
N GLU A 486 -16.31 24.78 8.87
CA GLU A 486 -15.75 23.48 8.48
C GLU A 486 -14.38 23.64 7.83
N ARG A 487 -14.21 24.65 6.97
CA ARG A 487 -12.93 24.94 6.34
C ARG A 487 -11.89 25.35 7.39
N ALA A 488 -12.25 26.22 8.33
CA ALA A 488 -11.38 26.63 9.43
C ALA A 488 -11.00 25.44 10.32
N ARG A 489 -11.95 24.56 10.61
CA ARG A 489 -11.71 23.31 11.36
C ARG A 489 -10.69 22.41 10.65
N ARG A 490 -10.83 22.21 9.33
CA ARG A 490 -9.88 21.39 8.54
C ARG A 490 -8.46 21.99 8.57
N GLU A 491 -8.33 23.30 8.35
CA GLU A 491 -7.03 23.99 8.38
C GLU A 491 -6.40 23.96 9.79
N LEU A 492 -7.18 24.19 10.85
CA LEU A 492 -6.70 24.12 12.23
C LEU A 492 -6.33 22.70 12.66
N SER A 493 -7.06 21.68 12.19
CA SER A 493 -6.72 20.28 12.42
C SER A 493 -5.36 19.94 11.78
N ALA A 494 -5.10 20.41 10.56
CA ALA A 494 -3.82 20.23 9.89
C ALA A 494 -2.68 20.95 10.65
N LEU A 495 -2.89 22.21 11.07
CA LEU A 495 -1.94 22.98 11.89
C LEU A 495 -1.62 22.27 13.21
N HIS A 496 -2.65 21.77 13.90
CA HIS A 496 -2.49 21.07 15.16
C HIS A 496 -1.70 19.77 14.97
N THR A 497 -1.96 19.03 13.88
CA THR A 497 -1.24 17.78 13.58
C THR A 497 0.25 18.04 13.38
N VAL A 498 0.62 19.09 12.62
CA VAL A 498 2.02 19.45 12.38
C VAL A 498 2.68 19.98 13.67
N ALA A 499 2.01 20.87 14.40
CA ALA A 499 2.55 21.45 15.64
C ALA A 499 2.67 20.43 16.78
N ALA A 500 1.78 19.42 16.82
CA ALA A 500 1.74 18.40 17.85
C ALA A 500 2.52 17.12 17.48
N SER A 501 3.30 17.16 16.40
CA SER A 501 4.08 16.00 15.95
C SER A 501 5.01 15.49 17.06
N PRO A 502 5.24 14.16 17.15
CA PRO A 502 6.10 13.56 18.18
C PRO A 502 7.49 14.20 18.20
N HIS A 503 8.03 14.49 17.00
CA HIS A 503 9.32 15.15 16.83
C HIS A 503 9.35 16.56 17.43
N THR A 504 8.38 17.43 17.09
CA THR A 504 8.33 18.80 17.62
C THR A 504 8.18 18.81 19.15
N LYS A 505 7.39 17.88 19.70
CA LYS A 505 7.24 17.72 21.16
C LYS A 505 8.52 17.22 21.83
N ALA A 506 9.21 16.25 21.23
CA ALA A 506 10.48 15.74 21.73
C ALA A 506 11.57 16.82 21.69
N LEU A 507 11.67 17.56 20.59
CA LEU A 507 12.62 18.67 20.43
C LEU A 507 12.34 19.80 21.42
N LEU A 508 11.08 20.22 21.60
CA LEU A 508 10.70 21.19 22.63
C LEU A 508 11.07 20.71 24.05
N LYS A 509 10.87 19.42 24.35
CA LYS A 509 11.25 18.83 25.65
C LYS A 509 12.77 18.87 25.82
N LEU A 510 13.53 18.48 24.80
CA LEU A 510 14.99 18.47 24.80
C LEU A 510 15.57 19.87 24.99
N LEU A 511 15.13 20.84 24.18
CA LEU A 511 15.58 22.23 24.27
C LEU A 511 15.22 22.85 25.63
N ARG A 512 14.07 22.50 26.23
CA ARG A 512 13.73 22.92 27.60
C ARG A 512 14.65 22.31 28.65
N THR A 513 14.98 21.02 28.52
CA THR A 513 15.93 20.37 29.45
C THR A 513 17.33 20.93 29.32
N GLU A 514 17.77 21.24 28.09
CA GLU A 514 19.08 21.81 27.83
C GLU A 514 19.17 23.26 28.31
N ALA A 515 18.12 24.07 28.08
CA ALA A 515 18.02 25.43 28.60
C ALA A 515 17.99 25.49 30.14
N ALA A 516 17.45 24.45 30.79
CA ALA A 516 17.46 24.31 32.25
C ALA A 516 18.82 23.86 32.81
N ALA A 517 19.72 23.32 31.98
CA ALA A 517 21.02 22.83 32.42
C ALA A 517 22.00 23.99 32.67
N PRO A 518 22.61 24.10 33.87
CA PRO A 518 23.59 25.15 34.15
C PRO A 518 24.83 25.10 33.24
N ALA A 519 25.15 23.92 32.68
CA ALA A 519 26.31 23.70 31.81
C ALA A 519 26.19 24.38 30.44
N LEU A 520 24.97 24.64 29.95
CA LEU A 520 24.76 25.29 28.65
C LEU A 520 25.40 26.68 28.59
N TRP A 521 25.37 27.41 29.71
CA TRP A 521 25.91 28.77 29.82
C TRP A 521 27.45 28.83 29.81
N SER A 522 28.13 27.68 29.69
CA SER A 522 29.58 27.62 29.48
C SER A 522 30.01 27.91 28.03
N ASP A 523 29.12 27.71 27.06
CA ASP A 523 29.30 28.09 25.66
C ASP A 523 28.25 29.13 25.26
N PRO A 524 28.60 30.43 25.19
CA PRO A 524 27.65 31.49 24.90
C PRO A 524 27.09 31.43 23.48
N VAL A 525 27.79 30.81 22.54
CA VAL A 525 27.32 30.67 21.15
C VAL A 525 26.24 29.58 21.08
N HIS A 526 26.51 28.43 21.71
CA HIS A 526 25.55 27.33 21.78
C HIS A 526 24.29 27.73 22.58
N ALA A 527 24.46 28.42 23.71
CA ALA A 527 23.34 28.93 24.50
C ALA A 527 22.44 29.90 23.72
N ALA A 528 23.02 30.76 22.88
CA ALA A 528 22.24 31.67 22.02
C ALA A 528 21.41 30.89 20.97
N THR A 529 21.98 29.85 20.35
CA THR A 529 21.27 29.01 19.38
C THR A 529 20.10 28.28 20.03
N VAL A 530 20.33 27.61 21.17
CA VAL A 530 19.31 26.85 21.90
C VAL A 530 18.16 27.74 22.36
N THR A 531 18.47 28.92 22.93
CA THR A 531 17.44 29.86 23.38
C THR A 531 16.64 30.48 22.23
N GLN A 532 17.29 30.76 21.10
CA GLN A 532 16.61 31.25 19.90
C GLN A 532 15.67 30.20 19.30
N GLN A 533 16.11 28.95 19.19
CA GLN A 533 15.29 27.84 18.69
C GLN A 533 14.11 27.56 19.62
N LEU A 534 14.32 27.57 20.94
CA LEU A 534 13.25 27.39 21.92
C LEU A 534 12.20 28.51 21.80
N ALA A 535 12.62 29.77 21.75
CA ALA A 535 11.71 30.91 21.63
C ALA A 535 10.89 30.84 20.33
N LEU A 536 11.49 30.42 19.21
CA LEU A 536 10.81 30.24 17.93
C LEU A 536 9.72 29.17 18.03
N LEU A 537 10.06 27.98 18.54
CA LEU A 537 9.10 26.87 18.65
C LEU A 537 7.96 27.18 19.64
N GLU A 538 8.26 27.84 20.76
CA GLU A 538 7.23 28.26 21.71
C GLU A 538 6.29 29.32 21.14
N THR A 539 6.82 30.29 20.41
CA THR A 539 6.01 31.31 19.72
C THR A 539 5.08 30.67 18.68
N ARG A 540 5.58 29.71 17.90
CA ARG A 540 4.78 28.96 16.92
C ARG A 540 3.67 28.17 17.59
N ALA A 541 3.98 27.46 18.68
CA ALA A 541 3.00 26.68 19.43
C ALA A 541 1.92 27.57 20.05
N GLU A 542 2.27 28.76 20.56
CA GLU A 542 1.30 29.70 21.11
C GLU A 542 0.38 30.26 20.04
N ARG A 543 0.90 30.66 18.87
CA ARG A 543 0.07 31.14 17.75
C ARG A 543 -0.96 30.11 17.27
N VAL A 544 -0.62 28.83 17.29
CA VAL A 544 -1.58 27.74 16.99
C VAL A 544 -2.67 27.65 18.06
N ARG A 545 -2.32 27.75 19.34
CA ARG A 545 -3.29 27.74 20.45
C ARG A 545 -4.22 28.94 20.39
N GLU A 546 -3.69 30.14 20.14
CA GLU A 546 -4.46 31.37 20.00
C GLU A 546 -5.47 31.29 18.85
N LEU A 547 -5.08 30.74 17.70
CA LEU A 547 -5.98 30.52 16.56
C LEU A 547 -7.07 29.49 16.88
N GLN A 548 -6.72 28.42 17.58
CA GLN A 548 -7.68 27.41 18.01
C GLN A 548 -8.69 27.96 19.01
N ALA A 549 -8.24 28.78 19.96
CA ALA A 549 -9.11 29.47 20.91
C ALA A 549 -10.08 30.42 20.19
N ARG A 550 -9.56 31.30 19.31
CA ARG A 550 -10.38 32.21 18.50
C ARG A 550 -11.45 31.48 17.69
N PHE A 551 -11.13 30.32 17.11
CA PHE A 551 -12.09 29.48 16.39
C PHE A 551 -13.21 28.94 17.29
N ILE A 552 -12.84 28.37 18.45
CA ILE A 552 -13.82 27.81 19.40
C ILE A 552 -14.74 28.91 19.91
N ASP A 553 -14.17 30.05 20.31
CA ASP A 553 -14.92 31.19 20.85
C ASP A 553 -15.88 31.77 19.81
N SER A 554 -15.42 31.97 18.57
CA SER A 554 -16.26 32.48 17.48
C SER A 554 -17.35 31.50 17.05
N LYS A 555 -17.11 30.18 17.18
CA LYS A 555 -18.14 29.16 16.92
C LYS A 555 -19.20 29.15 18.01
N ALA A 556 -18.79 29.14 19.28
CA ALA A 556 -19.70 29.16 20.43
C ALA A 556 -20.54 30.45 20.45
N LEU A 557 -19.93 31.60 20.15
CA LEU A 557 -20.64 32.88 20.07
C LEU A 557 -21.66 32.90 18.93
N PHE A 558 -21.35 32.30 17.78
CA PHE A 558 -22.31 32.18 16.68
C PHE A 558 -23.49 31.27 17.02
N GLU A 559 -23.25 30.14 17.70
CA GLU A 559 -24.31 29.24 18.16
C GLU A 559 -25.27 29.98 19.11
N LEU A 560 -24.75 30.74 20.07
CA LEU A 560 -25.55 31.58 20.97
C LEU A 560 -26.32 32.67 20.22
N ALA A 561 -25.66 33.40 19.31
CA ALA A 561 -26.28 34.47 18.52
C ALA A 561 -27.37 33.94 17.56
N SER A 562 -27.21 32.71 17.07
CA SER A 562 -28.22 32.03 16.25
C SER A 562 -29.46 31.66 17.06
N GLU A 563 -29.31 31.28 18.33
CA GLU A 563 -30.43 31.01 19.24
C GLU A 563 -31.19 32.30 19.59
N GLU A 564 -30.47 33.40 19.81
CA GLU A 564 -31.03 34.72 20.14
C GLU A 564 -31.52 35.52 18.92
N GLN A 565 -31.26 35.04 17.70
CA GLN A 565 -31.55 35.71 16.43
C GLN A 565 -30.87 37.08 16.26
N ASP A 566 -29.68 37.27 16.85
CA ASP A 566 -28.90 38.51 16.74
C ASP A 566 -28.07 38.53 15.44
N ALA A 567 -28.58 39.25 14.43
CA ALA A 567 -27.95 39.34 13.11
C ALA A 567 -26.66 40.17 13.06
N ASP A 568 -26.40 41.04 14.04
CA ASP A 568 -25.17 41.82 14.08
C ASP A 568 -24.02 40.98 14.64
N VAL A 569 -24.27 40.23 15.73
CA VAL A 569 -23.28 39.32 16.31
C VAL A 569 -22.96 38.15 15.37
N MET A 570 -23.95 37.62 14.64
CA MET A 570 -23.73 36.58 13.63
C MET A 570 -22.78 37.05 12.51
N ARG A 571 -22.87 38.33 12.11
CA ARG A 571 -22.00 38.93 11.08
C ARG A 571 -20.57 39.09 11.58
N GLU A 572 -20.41 39.59 12.81
CA GLU A 572 -19.11 39.73 13.47
C GLU A 572 -18.41 38.37 13.62
N CYS A 573 -19.15 37.32 13.99
CA CYS A 573 -18.61 35.95 14.05
C CYS A 573 -18.16 35.44 12.69
N ALA A 574 -18.92 35.73 11.61
CA ALA A 574 -18.54 35.34 10.25
C ALA A 574 -17.29 36.08 9.75
N GLU A 575 -17.12 37.35 10.11
CA GLU A 575 -15.89 38.11 9.85
C GLU A 575 -14.71 37.54 10.65
N SER A 576 -14.88 37.29 11.94
CA SER A 576 -13.87 36.65 12.79
C SER A 576 -13.41 35.31 12.20
N MET A 577 -14.34 34.45 11.78
CA MET A 577 -14.02 33.16 11.13
C MET A 577 -13.19 33.34 9.85
N SER A 578 -13.46 34.41 9.10
CA SER A 578 -12.71 34.76 7.89
C SER A 578 -11.28 35.19 8.23
N THR A 579 -11.08 35.92 9.34
CA THR A 579 -9.74 36.28 9.83
C THR A 579 -8.95 35.07 10.32
N VAL A 580 -9.59 34.14 11.04
CA VAL A 580 -8.97 32.87 11.47
C VAL A 580 -8.43 32.09 10.26
N LEU A 581 -9.22 32.00 9.18
CA LEU A 581 -8.79 31.37 7.93
C LEU A 581 -7.62 32.08 7.24
N ALA A 582 -7.61 33.41 7.26
CA ALA A 582 -6.54 34.21 6.68
C ALA A 582 -5.21 34.04 7.45
N ASP A 583 -5.28 33.98 8.79
CA ASP A 583 -4.12 33.80 9.68
C ASP A 583 -3.59 32.37 9.68
N ALA A 584 -4.45 31.36 9.48
CA ALA A 584 -4.08 29.95 9.53
C ALA A 584 -3.12 29.55 8.39
N ARG A 585 -3.32 30.08 7.17
CA ARG A 585 -2.51 29.74 6.00
C ARG A 585 -1.02 30.10 6.12
N PRO A 586 -0.63 31.34 6.46
CA PRO A 586 0.79 31.68 6.59
C PRO A 586 1.46 30.91 7.74
N LEU A 587 0.74 30.68 8.84
CA LEU A 587 1.25 29.87 9.94
C LEU A 587 1.48 28.41 9.54
N ARG A 588 0.63 27.86 8.66
CA ARG A 588 0.77 26.50 8.12
C ARG A 588 2.07 26.35 7.35
N VAL A 589 2.34 27.29 6.45
CA VAL A 589 3.59 27.33 5.69
C VAL A 589 4.79 27.40 6.63
N GLU A 590 4.74 28.27 7.64
CA GLU A 590 5.83 28.45 8.60
C GLU A 590 6.11 27.17 9.41
N LEU A 591 5.07 26.43 9.79
CA LEU A 591 5.20 25.16 10.51
C LEU A 591 5.72 24.03 9.61
N LEU A 592 5.37 24.04 8.32
CA LEU A 592 5.84 23.05 7.35
C LEU A 592 7.30 23.27 6.94
N LEU A 593 7.83 24.49 7.08
CA LEU A 593 9.19 24.89 6.70
C LEU A 593 10.07 25.10 7.94
N ALA A 594 10.31 24.02 8.66
CA ALA A 594 10.99 24.04 9.96
C ALA A 594 12.50 23.76 9.91
N ASP A 595 13.06 23.33 8.76
CA ASP A 595 14.49 22.97 8.71
C ASP A 595 15.38 24.21 8.72
N GLU A 596 16.59 24.10 9.31
CA GLU A 596 17.56 25.20 9.40
C GLU A 596 17.93 25.78 8.02
N SER A 597 17.92 24.93 6.99
CA SER A 597 18.22 25.32 5.61
C SER A 597 17.03 25.92 4.86
N ASP A 598 15.81 25.79 5.37
CA ASP A 598 14.60 26.20 4.65
C ASP A 598 14.55 27.70 4.40
N LEU A 599 15.05 28.52 5.34
CA LEU A 599 15.10 29.97 5.20
C LEU A 599 16.05 30.46 4.10
N ALA A 600 16.98 29.62 3.64
CA ALA A 600 18.02 30.03 2.70
C ALA A 600 17.47 30.31 1.29
N SER A 601 18.17 31.20 0.56
CA SER A 601 18.11 31.24 -0.90
C SER A 601 18.51 29.89 -1.50
N CYS A 602 18.15 29.61 -2.75
CA CYS A 602 18.51 28.33 -3.38
C CYS A 602 19.02 28.46 -4.81
N PHE A 603 19.70 27.41 -5.27
CA PHE A 603 19.95 27.14 -6.68
C PHE A 603 19.03 26.03 -7.17
N ILE A 604 18.36 26.25 -8.30
CA ILE A 604 17.57 25.26 -9.02
C ILE A 604 18.34 24.90 -10.29
N GLU A 605 18.89 23.69 -10.34
CA GLU A 605 19.59 23.15 -11.50
C GLU A 605 18.66 22.21 -12.27
N ILE A 606 18.48 22.48 -13.56
CA ILE A 606 17.60 21.73 -14.44
C ILE A 606 18.46 21.14 -15.56
N GLN A 607 18.42 19.82 -15.73
CA GLN A 607 19.22 19.10 -16.71
C GLN A 607 18.33 18.28 -17.65
N ALA A 608 18.61 18.35 -18.96
CA ALA A 608 17.90 17.55 -19.95
C ALA A 608 18.22 16.06 -19.79
N GLY A 609 17.18 15.22 -19.81
CA GLY A 609 17.26 13.77 -19.78
C GLY A 609 17.10 13.15 -21.18
N ALA A 610 16.49 11.97 -21.24
CA ALA A 610 16.21 11.28 -22.49
C ALA A 610 15.10 11.98 -23.29
N GLY A 611 15.35 12.22 -24.59
CA GLY A 611 14.40 12.83 -25.54
C GLY A 611 14.97 13.92 -26.47
N GLY A 612 16.29 14.09 -26.52
CA GLY A 612 16.97 14.94 -27.51
C GLY A 612 16.51 16.40 -27.47
N THR A 613 16.27 17.00 -28.64
CA THR A 613 15.86 18.41 -28.79
C THR A 613 14.57 18.75 -28.03
N ASP A 614 13.60 17.83 -27.94
CA ASP A 614 12.39 18.05 -27.13
C ASP A 614 12.67 18.11 -25.63
N SER A 615 13.67 17.37 -25.15
CA SER A 615 14.08 17.46 -23.74
C SER A 615 14.80 18.76 -23.46
N CYS A 616 15.60 19.27 -24.40
CA CYS A 616 16.22 20.58 -24.28
C CYS A 616 15.18 21.71 -24.24
N ASP A 617 14.14 21.65 -25.08
CA ASP A 617 13.02 22.61 -25.01
C ASP A 617 12.22 22.44 -23.70
N TRP A 618 12.06 21.22 -23.21
CA TRP A 618 11.41 20.98 -21.93
C TRP A 618 12.16 21.62 -20.76
N VAL A 619 13.49 21.58 -20.74
CA VAL A 619 14.31 22.32 -19.75
C VAL A 619 14.04 23.82 -19.83
N ALA A 620 13.93 24.39 -21.03
CA ALA A 620 13.60 25.80 -21.20
C ALA A 620 12.20 26.15 -20.70
N MET A 621 11.22 25.26 -20.90
CA MET A 621 9.87 25.42 -20.36
C MET A 621 9.87 25.39 -18.83
N LEU A 622 10.58 24.43 -18.21
CA LEU A 622 10.71 24.34 -16.76
C LEU A 622 11.42 25.56 -16.16
N ALA A 623 12.50 26.03 -16.79
CA ALA A 623 13.21 27.23 -16.33
C ALA A 623 12.28 28.46 -16.30
N ARG A 624 11.46 28.64 -17.35
CA ARG A 624 10.44 29.72 -17.39
C ARG A 624 9.35 29.52 -16.33
N MET A 625 8.91 28.29 -16.11
CA MET A 625 7.90 27.96 -15.11
C MET A 625 8.38 28.33 -13.70
N TYR A 626 9.60 27.93 -13.32
CA TYR A 626 10.18 28.26 -12.02
C TYR A 626 10.50 29.76 -11.87
N ALA A 627 10.94 30.42 -12.94
CA ALA A 627 11.15 31.87 -12.92
C ALA A 627 9.83 32.61 -12.64
N ARG A 628 8.74 32.25 -13.31
CA ARG A 628 7.41 32.86 -13.08
C ARG A 628 6.85 32.57 -11.69
N TRP A 629 7.08 31.36 -11.18
CA TRP A 629 6.72 31.01 -9.80
C TRP A 629 7.49 31.85 -8.77
N ALA A 630 8.78 32.06 -8.99
CA ALA A 630 9.58 32.91 -8.12
C ALA A 630 9.15 34.38 -8.21
N ASP A 631 8.83 34.89 -9.40
CA ASP A 631 8.30 36.24 -9.60
C ASP A 631 6.94 36.44 -8.89
N SER A 632 6.02 35.46 -8.96
CA SER A 632 4.71 35.55 -8.29
C SER A 632 4.82 35.63 -6.77
N ARG A 633 5.91 35.07 -6.21
CA ARG A 633 6.26 35.12 -4.78
C ARG A 633 7.20 36.27 -4.41
N GLN A 634 7.48 37.18 -5.34
CA GLN A 634 8.37 38.33 -5.15
C GLN A 634 9.82 37.93 -4.81
N PHE A 635 10.26 36.74 -5.23
CA PHE A 635 11.66 36.33 -5.14
C PHE A 635 12.46 36.90 -6.30
N SER A 636 13.75 37.14 -6.08
CA SER A 636 14.66 37.59 -7.14
C SER A 636 15.27 36.39 -7.85
N VAL A 637 15.10 36.33 -9.17
CA VAL A 637 15.66 35.24 -10.01
C VAL A 637 16.84 35.75 -10.82
N GLN A 638 17.94 35.00 -10.82
CA GLN A 638 19.11 35.23 -11.68
C GLN A 638 19.51 33.94 -12.37
N PHE A 639 19.80 34.00 -13.68
CA PHE A 639 20.33 32.86 -14.41
C PHE A 639 21.83 32.75 -14.12
N ALA A 640 22.23 31.75 -13.33
CA ALA A 640 23.61 31.56 -12.89
C ALA A 640 24.48 30.90 -13.96
N SER A 641 23.93 29.93 -14.69
CA SER A 641 24.60 29.28 -15.81
C SER A 641 23.60 28.71 -16.80
N GLU A 642 23.89 28.87 -18.09
CA GLU A 642 23.05 28.36 -19.18
C GLU A 642 23.92 27.58 -20.17
N SER A 643 23.47 26.39 -20.55
CA SER A 643 24.08 25.57 -21.59
C SER A 643 23.05 25.36 -22.70
N PRO A 644 23.18 25.99 -23.87
CA PRO A 644 22.21 25.87 -24.96
C PRO A 644 22.16 24.44 -25.51
N GLY A 645 20.98 24.02 -25.97
CA GLY A 645 20.83 22.79 -26.77
C GLY A 645 21.34 23.00 -28.20
N GLU A 646 21.55 21.91 -28.94
CA GLU A 646 22.07 21.98 -30.32
C GLU A 646 21.11 22.71 -31.28
N ASP A 647 19.81 22.43 -31.20
CA ASP A 647 18.79 23.04 -32.08
C ASP A 647 17.85 24.00 -31.34
N ALA A 648 17.36 23.61 -30.16
CA ALA A 648 16.37 24.38 -29.40
C ALA A 648 16.50 24.12 -27.88
N GLY A 649 16.08 25.11 -27.09
CA GLY A 649 16.08 25.04 -25.63
C GLY A 649 17.47 24.98 -25.00
N PHE A 650 17.56 24.37 -23.82
CA PHE A 650 18.80 24.27 -23.03
C PHE A 650 19.12 22.83 -22.66
N ARG A 651 20.38 22.44 -22.74
CA ARG A 651 20.87 21.17 -22.20
C ARG A 651 20.88 21.19 -20.67
N ALA A 652 21.25 22.32 -20.08
CA ALA A 652 21.21 22.53 -18.64
C ALA A 652 21.04 24.03 -18.32
N VAL A 653 20.30 24.35 -17.26
CA VAL A 653 20.12 25.72 -16.74
C VAL A 653 20.24 25.67 -15.22
N CYS A 654 20.92 26.65 -14.63
CA CYS A 654 20.95 26.87 -13.20
C CYS A 654 20.36 28.24 -12.88
N LEU A 655 19.28 28.26 -12.10
CA LEU A 655 18.63 29.46 -11.59
C LEU A 655 19.06 29.68 -10.15
N ARG A 656 19.45 30.92 -9.81
CA ARG A 656 19.59 31.39 -8.45
C ARG A 656 18.31 32.10 -8.05
N VAL A 657 17.67 31.64 -6.98
CA VAL A 657 16.44 32.23 -6.44
C VAL A 657 16.75 32.77 -5.06
N ASP A 658 16.73 34.10 -4.93
CA ASP A 658 16.95 34.83 -3.69
C ASP A 658 15.62 35.26 -3.07
N GLY A 659 15.33 34.75 -1.88
CA GLY A 659 14.09 35.02 -1.17
C GLY A 659 14.04 34.28 0.16
N SER A 660 13.24 34.81 1.10
CA SER A 660 13.01 34.11 2.37
C SER A 660 12.22 32.83 2.10
N TYR A 661 12.66 31.72 2.68
CA TYR A 661 12.07 30.40 2.48
C TYR A 661 12.17 29.82 1.05
N ALA A 662 13.00 30.43 0.17
CA ALA A 662 13.07 30.00 -1.23
C ALA A 662 13.49 28.53 -1.37
N TYR A 663 14.49 28.09 -0.60
CA TYR A 663 14.91 26.68 -0.55
C TYR A 663 13.80 25.78 0.00
N GLY A 664 13.19 26.17 1.12
CA GLY A 664 12.15 25.37 1.77
C GLY A 664 10.97 25.05 0.86
N TRP A 665 10.60 25.99 -0.02
CA TRP A 665 9.60 25.74 -1.04
C TRP A 665 10.14 24.89 -2.19
N ALA A 666 11.29 25.25 -2.76
CA ALA A 666 11.81 24.60 -3.96
C ALA A 666 12.31 23.16 -3.70
N LYS A 667 12.66 22.78 -2.47
CA LYS A 667 13.19 21.44 -2.15
C LYS A 667 12.24 20.31 -2.55
N THR A 668 10.92 20.54 -2.53
CA THR A 668 9.92 19.55 -2.94
C THR A 668 9.89 19.29 -4.45
N GLU A 669 10.51 20.16 -5.24
CA GLU A 669 10.58 20.06 -6.70
C GLU A 669 11.80 19.26 -7.19
N ALA A 670 12.65 18.77 -6.29
CA ALA A 670 13.78 17.93 -6.67
C ALA A 670 13.26 16.56 -7.17
N GLY A 671 13.58 16.21 -8.41
CA GLY A 671 13.15 14.96 -9.04
C GLY A 671 13.11 15.02 -10.57
N VAL A 672 12.60 13.95 -11.19
CA VAL A 672 12.45 13.87 -12.65
C VAL A 672 11.06 14.34 -13.07
N HIS A 673 11.01 15.34 -13.95
CA HIS A 673 9.78 15.89 -14.53
C HIS A 673 9.60 15.37 -15.96
N ARG A 674 8.46 14.72 -16.20
CA ARG A 674 8.12 14.10 -17.48
C ARG A 674 7.14 14.97 -18.27
N LEU A 675 7.45 15.27 -19.53
CA LEU A 675 6.56 15.93 -20.47
C LEU A 675 6.03 14.94 -21.52
N VAL A 676 4.73 14.97 -21.81
CA VAL A 676 4.11 14.23 -22.91
C VAL A 676 3.34 15.22 -23.79
N ARG A 677 3.81 15.43 -25.02
CA ARG A 677 3.19 16.35 -25.98
C ARG A 677 3.36 15.86 -27.42
N VAL A 678 2.65 16.49 -28.34
CA VAL A 678 3.02 16.44 -29.76
C VAL A 678 4.23 17.34 -29.95
N SER A 679 5.34 16.77 -30.45
CA SER A 679 6.58 17.52 -30.62
C SER A 679 6.44 18.56 -31.74
N PRO A 680 6.83 19.83 -31.52
CA PRO A 680 6.92 20.81 -32.60
C PRO A 680 8.16 20.58 -33.49
N PHE A 681 9.10 19.73 -33.07
CA PHE A 681 10.36 19.45 -33.77
C PHE A 681 10.33 18.16 -34.60
N ASP A 682 9.34 17.30 -34.39
CA ASP A 682 9.14 16.08 -35.20
C ASP A 682 8.28 16.40 -36.43
N SER A 683 8.84 16.18 -37.62
CA SER A 683 8.16 16.43 -38.90
C SER A 683 6.90 15.60 -39.11
N ALA A 684 6.78 14.46 -38.41
CA ALA A 684 5.62 13.59 -38.44
C ALA A 684 4.56 13.92 -37.38
N ALA A 685 4.75 14.99 -36.58
CA ALA A 685 3.86 15.42 -35.49
C ALA A 685 3.46 14.25 -34.55
N ARG A 686 4.41 13.35 -34.26
CA ARG A 686 4.15 12.22 -33.34
C ARG A 686 4.16 12.71 -31.89
N ARG A 687 3.60 11.88 -31.02
CA ARG A 687 3.66 12.09 -29.57
C ARG A 687 5.06 11.73 -29.06
N HIS A 688 5.72 12.67 -28.40
CA HIS A 688 7.01 12.46 -27.76
C HIS A 688 6.85 12.48 -26.24
N THR A 689 7.75 11.76 -25.57
CA THR A 689 7.89 11.80 -24.11
C THR A 689 9.31 12.26 -23.80
N SER A 690 9.42 13.33 -23.02
CA SER A 690 10.68 13.97 -22.67
C SER A 690 10.86 14.01 -21.16
N PHE A 691 12.11 13.96 -20.71
CA PHE A 691 12.45 13.97 -19.30
C PHE A 691 13.43 15.12 -18.99
N ALA A 692 13.27 15.75 -17.84
CA ALA A 692 14.22 16.70 -17.29
C ALA A 692 14.37 16.48 -15.79
N GLN A 693 15.61 16.53 -15.31
CA GLN A 693 15.91 16.42 -13.89
C GLN A 693 15.98 17.80 -13.27
N VAL A 694 15.35 17.98 -12.13
CA VAL A 694 15.44 19.18 -11.32
C VAL A 694 16.16 18.82 -10.03
N ARG A 695 17.18 19.60 -9.68
CA ARG A 695 17.92 19.51 -8.41
C ARG A 695 17.89 20.87 -7.74
N VAL A 696 17.77 20.86 -6.41
CA VAL A 696 17.67 22.09 -5.63
C VAL A 696 18.67 22.05 -4.49
N TYR A 697 19.46 23.11 -4.36
CA TYR A 697 20.51 23.23 -3.36
C TYR A 697 20.32 24.52 -2.55
N PRO A 698 20.48 24.48 -1.21
CA PRO A 698 20.46 25.70 -0.42
C PRO A 698 21.74 26.49 -0.66
N LEU A 699 21.63 27.81 -0.69
CA LEU A 699 22.77 28.70 -0.62
C LEU A 699 23.24 28.71 0.84
N ALA A 700 24.16 27.81 1.18
CA ALA A 700 24.75 27.77 2.51
C ALA A 700 25.26 29.16 2.90
N ALA A 701 24.95 29.60 4.12
CA ALA A 701 25.53 30.80 4.68
C ALA A 701 27.05 30.64 4.67
N MET A 702 27.74 31.39 3.81
CA MET A 702 29.18 31.55 3.79
C MET A 702 29.63 32.08 5.17
N GLY A 703 29.82 31.20 6.15
CA GLY A 703 30.09 31.62 7.53
C GLY A 703 30.51 30.54 8.51
N THR A 704 30.11 29.27 8.35
CA THR A 704 30.33 28.23 9.36
C THR A 704 30.89 26.91 8.81
N GLY A 705 31.65 26.98 7.71
CA GLY A 705 32.42 25.84 7.19
C GLY A 705 33.92 26.07 7.39
N GLY A 706 34.49 25.42 8.41
CA GLY A 706 35.88 24.98 8.49
C GLY A 706 37.00 25.99 8.18
N LYS A 707 37.88 26.22 9.15
CA LYS A 707 39.25 26.71 8.95
C LYS A 707 40.09 25.72 8.12
N HIS A 708 39.70 25.44 6.88
CA HIS A 708 40.55 24.75 5.91
C HIS A 708 41.07 25.79 4.94
N ALA A 709 42.33 26.16 5.16
CA ALA A 709 43.08 27.08 4.32
C ALA A 709 42.89 26.70 2.84
N ARG A 710 42.68 27.71 1.99
CA ARG A 710 42.81 27.56 0.54
C ARG A 710 44.07 26.74 0.27
N VAL A 711 43.96 25.74 -0.61
CA VAL A 711 44.96 24.69 -0.92
C VAL A 711 46.40 25.19 -1.20
N GLY A 712 46.62 26.51 -1.29
CA GLY A 712 47.95 27.13 -1.35
C GLY A 712 48.78 27.08 -0.06
N ASP A 713 48.17 27.22 1.13
CA ASP A 713 48.93 27.48 2.38
C ASP A 713 48.68 26.41 3.46
N ILE A 714 49.34 25.26 3.33
CA ILE A 714 49.35 24.22 4.37
C ILE A 714 50.38 24.63 5.44
N PRO A 715 49.98 24.95 6.68
CA PRO A 715 50.92 25.40 7.70
C PRO A 715 51.80 24.24 8.16
N ALA A 716 53.10 24.52 8.35
CA ALA A 716 54.10 23.48 8.65
C ALA A 716 53.83 22.69 9.95
N LYS A 717 53.07 23.26 10.89
CA LYS A 717 52.66 22.61 12.14
C LYS A 717 51.72 21.40 11.95
N ASP A 718 51.03 21.33 10.83
CA ASP A 718 50.05 20.26 10.54
C ASP A 718 50.69 19.09 9.77
N LEU A 719 52.02 19.14 9.55
CA LEU A 719 52.78 18.18 8.77
C LEU A 719 53.84 17.47 9.62
N ARG A 720 53.87 16.15 9.55
CA ARG A 720 54.96 15.31 10.04
C ARG A 720 55.77 14.80 8.84
N VAL A 721 57.07 15.08 8.82
CA VAL A 721 57.98 14.67 7.74
C VAL A 721 58.99 13.66 8.27
N ASP A 722 58.93 12.43 7.76
CA ASP A 722 59.85 11.35 8.09
C ASP A 722 60.77 11.05 6.88
N THR A 723 62.06 10.82 7.10
CA THR A 723 63.05 10.52 6.05
C THR A 723 63.62 9.13 6.24
N PHE A 724 63.74 8.35 5.16
CA PHE A 724 64.19 6.96 5.20
C PHE A 724 64.90 6.55 3.90
N ARG A 725 65.44 5.33 3.84
CA ARG A 725 66.15 4.81 2.66
C ARG A 725 65.17 4.38 1.57
N SER A 726 65.47 4.73 0.32
CA SER A 726 64.67 4.30 -0.84
C SER A 726 64.75 2.78 -1.02
N SER A 727 63.63 2.13 -1.35
CA SER A 727 63.56 0.68 -1.56
C SER A 727 63.54 0.36 -3.06
N GLY A 728 64.59 -0.25 -3.60
CA GLY A 728 64.65 -0.72 -4.99
C GLY A 728 66.02 -1.30 -5.39
N PRO A 729 66.11 -2.06 -6.51
CA PRO A 729 67.37 -2.59 -7.02
C PRO A 729 68.24 -1.46 -7.57
N GLY A 730 69.16 -0.95 -6.76
CA GLY A 730 70.07 0.15 -7.13
C GLY A 730 71.40 0.11 -6.36
N GLY A 731 72.44 0.71 -6.96
CA GLY A 731 73.83 0.65 -6.49
C GLY A 731 74.10 1.29 -5.11
N GLN A 732 75.39 1.39 -4.72
CA GLN A 732 75.84 1.83 -3.38
C GLN A 732 75.11 3.06 -2.80
N HIS A 733 74.74 4.04 -3.65
CA HIS A 733 74.04 5.26 -3.24
C HIS A 733 72.63 5.02 -2.67
N VAL A 734 71.94 3.93 -3.04
CA VAL A 734 70.61 3.58 -2.51
C VAL A 734 70.72 3.00 -1.08
N ASN A 735 71.85 2.36 -0.76
CA ASN A 735 72.05 1.68 0.52
C ASN A 735 72.65 2.59 1.61
N THR A 736 73.29 3.71 1.23
CA THR A 736 73.99 4.61 2.16
C THR A 736 73.25 5.91 2.48
N THR A 737 72.32 6.35 1.63
CA THR A 737 71.72 7.69 1.72
C THR A 737 70.21 7.63 1.98
N ASP A 738 69.74 8.35 3.00
CA ASP A 738 68.32 8.45 3.37
C ASP A 738 67.58 9.46 2.47
N SER A 739 67.43 9.11 1.18
CA SER A 739 66.86 10.00 0.16
C SER A 739 65.33 10.00 0.08
N ALA A 740 64.63 8.99 0.59
CA ALA A 740 63.16 8.90 0.52
C ALA A 740 62.49 9.73 1.63
N VAL A 741 61.36 10.36 1.30
CA VAL A 741 60.62 11.25 2.20
C VAL A 741 59.17 10.83 2.27
N ARG A 742 58.64 10.69 3.50
CA ARG A 742 57.22 10.48 3.79
C ARG A 742 56.67 11.70 4.52
N ILE A 743 55.53 12.20 4.08
CA ILE A 743 54.83 13.31 4.71
C ILE A 743 53.46 12.81 5.16
N THR A 744 53.13 13.07 6.42
CA THR A 744 51.83 12.77 7.03
C THR A 744 51.15 14.07 7.44
N HIS A 745 49.95 14.31 6.95
CA HIS A 745 49.13 15.46 7.38
C HIS A 745 48.31 15.05 8.62
N LEU A 746 48.64 15.63 9.77
CA LEU A 746 48.07 15.24 11.07
C LEU A 746 46.55 15.41 11.14
N PRO A 747 45.94 16.51 10.66
CA PRO A 747 44.49 16.68 10.72
C PRO A 747 43.70 15.71 9.83
N SER A 748 44.24 15.32 8.67
CA SER A 748 43.51 14.45 7.72
C SER A 748 43.93 12.99 7.77
N GLY A 749 45.04 12.66 8.43
CA GLY A 749 45.65 11.33 8.45
C GLY A 749 46.26 10.89 7.12
N LEU A 750 46.34 11.77 6.11
CA LEU A 750 46.85 11.40 4.78
C LEU A 750 48.37 11.24 4.80
N VAL A 751 48.83 10.10 4.28
CA VAL A 751 50.25 9.79 4.13
C VAL A 751 50.61 9.76 2.64
N VAL A 752 51.70 10.44 2.29
CA VAL A 752 52.33 10.41 0.96
C VAL A 752 53.81 10.14 1.09
N GLN A 753 54.40 9.50 0.10
CA GLN A 753 55.83 9.20 0.06
C GLN A 753 56.38 9.41 -1.35
N SER A 754 57.58 9.98 -1.47
CA SER A 754 58.36 10.01 -2.72
C SER A 754 59.76 9.43 -2.51
N GLN A 755 60.19 8.66 -3.50
CA GLN A 755 61.52 8.04 -3.59
C GLN A 755 62.09 8.07 -5.02
N SER A 756 61.53 8.90 -5.91
CA SER A 756 61.79 8.87 -7.36
C SER A 756 63.18 9.44 -7.74
N ASP A 757 63.66 10.44 -6.99
CA ASP A 757 64.90 11.16 -7.25
C ASP A 757 65.99 10.75 -6.24
N ARG A 758 67.26 10.97 -6.60
CA ARG A 758 68.41 10.77 -5.71
C ARG A 758 68.54 11.89 -4.66
N SER A 759 67.90 13.04 -4.88
CA SER A 759 67.92 14.19 -3.98
C SER A 759 66.74 14.21 -3.00
N GLN A 760 67.05 14.28 -1.70
CA GLN A 760 66.06 14.38 -0.62
C GLN A 760 65.14 15.61 -0.77
N HIS A 761 65.70 16.76 -1.15
CA HIS A 761 64.92 18.00 -1.31
C HIS A 761 63.92 17.92 -2.46
N ARG A 762 64.28 17.22 -3.55
CA ARG A 762 63.38 17.00 -4.69
C ARG A 762 62.27 16.01 -4.33
N ASN A 763 62.60 14.93 -3.63
CA ASN A 763 61.60 13.99 -3.10
C ASN A 763 60.66 14.67 -2.10
N LYS A 764 61.16 15.58 -1.26
CA LYS A 764 60.32 16.38 -0.35
C LYS A 764 59.36 17.32 -1.10
N ALA A 765 59.84 17.99 -2.15
CA ALA A 765 59.00 18.86 -2.97
C ALA A 765 57.91 18.07 -3.71
N GLU A 766 58.28 16.94 -4.33
CA GLU A 766 57.33 16.06 -5.02
C GLU A 766 56.31 15.42 -4.07
N ALA A 767 56.75 14.99 -2.87
CA ALA A 767 55.84 14.50 -1.83
C ALA A 767 54.87 15.61 -1.37
N MET A 768 55.31 16.86 -1.31
CA MET A 768 54.45 17.99 -0.98
C MET A 768 53.42 18.27 -2.08
N ASP A 769 53.81 18.17 -3.35
CA ASP A 769 52.89 18.31 -4.48
C ASP A 769 51.87 17.17 -4.55
N MET A 770 52.29 15.93 -4.26
CA MET A 770 51.38 14.80 -4.07
C MET A 770 50.42 15.01 -2.91
N LEU A 771 50.89 15.59 -1.79
CA LEU A 771 50.02 15.90 -0.66
C LEU A 771 48.97 16.94 -1.03
N ARG A 772 49.36 18.02 -1.72
CA ARG A 772 48.44 19.05 -2.22
C ARG A 772 47.39 18.45 -3.16
N ALA A 773 47.82 17.61 -4.11
CA ALA A 773 46.91 16.93 -5.03
C ALA A 773 45.92 16.02 -4.29
N LYS A 774 46.38 15.24 -3.31
CA LYS A 774 45.48 14.38 -2.49
C LYS A 774 44.54 15.17 -1.60
N LEU A 775 44.98 16.29 -1.01
CA LEU A 775 44.13 17.16 -0.20
C LEU A 775 43.07 17.85 -1.06
N TYR A 776 43.46 18.33 -2.25
CA TYR A 776 42.53 18.90 -3.21
C TYR A 776 41.51 17.86 -3.70
N GLN A 777 41.95 16.64 -4.01
CA GLN A 777 41.06 15.55 -4.36
C GLN A 777 40.08 15.23 -3.23
N ARG A 778 40.56 15.18 -1.98
CA ARG A 778 39.69 14.94 -0.82
C ARG A 778 38.68 16.07 -0.61
N GLU A 779 39.06 17.31 -0.86
CA GLU A 779 38.14 18.46 -0.82
C GLU A 779 37.06 18.33 -1.91
N LEU A 780 37.46 18.03 -3.15
CA LEU A 780 36.53 17.74 -4.24
C LEU A 780 35.62 16.55 -3.92
N ASP A 781 36.15 15.48 -3.33
CA ASP A 781 35.37 14.31 -2.92
C ASP A 781 34.42 14.66 -1.77
N THR A 782 34.81 15.54 -0.85
CA THR A 782 33.97 16.00 0.26
C THR A 782 32.84 16.86 -0.26
N GLN A 783 33.14 17.83 -1.13
CA GLN A 783 32.12 18.64 -1.82
C GLN A 783 31.21 17.78 -2.70
N ALA A 784 31.77 16.76 -3.39
CA ALA A 784 30.99 15.83 -4.19
C ALA A 784 30.07 14.98 -3.30
N ARG A 785 30.54 14.51 -2.13
CA ARG A 785 29.71 13.80 -1.15
C ARG A 785 28.62 14.69 -0.56
N GLU A 786 28.92 15.94 -0.23
CA GLU A 786 27.93 16.90 0.25
C GLU A 786 26.86 17.18 -0.81
N LYS A 787 27.27 17.40 -2.06
CA LYS A 787 26.33 17.48 -3.20
C LYS A 787 25.55 16.18 -3.39
N HIS A 788 26.20 15.04 -3.18
CA HIS A 788 25.57 13.73 -3.30
C HIS A 788 24.50 13.51 -2.21
N LYS A 789 24.64 14.06 -1.00
CA LYS A 789 23.58 14.02 0.03
C LYS A 789 22.26 14.61 -0.48
N TYR A 790 22.32 15.73 -1.21
CA TYR A 790 21.14 16.35 -1.82
C TYR A 790 20.68 15.67 -3.11
N THR A 791 21.46 14.70 -3.62
CA THR A 791 21.16 13.91 -4.81
C THR A 791 20.72 12.46 -4.46
N LEU A 792 20.93 12.04 -3.21
CA LEU A 792 20.63 10.71 -2.70
C LEU A 792 19.11 10.50 -2.69
N GLY A 793 18.64 9.47 -3.40
CA GLY A 793 17.21 9.17 -3.55
C GLY A 793 16.50 9.84 -4.73
N LEU A 794 17.18 10.73 -5.48
CA LEU A 794 16.66 11.21 -6.77
C LEU A 794 16.82 10.10 -7.81
N GLY A 795 15.71 9.56 -8.31
CA GLY A 795 15.75 8.49 -9.31
C GLY A 795 16.50 8.90 -10.58
N GLU A 796 17.04 7.89 -11.29
CA GLU A 796 17.79 8.11 -12.53
C GLU A 796 16.95 8.83 -13.59
N ASN A 797 17.59 9.53 -14.54
CA ASN A 797 16.91 10.19 -15.67
C ASN A 797 16.40 9.18 -16.71
N ALA A 798 15.55 8.26 -16.26
CA ALA A 798 15.06 7.10 -16.98
C ALA A 798 13.55 6.91 -16.73
N TRP A 799 12.96 5.97 -17.44
CA TRP A 799 11.55 5.65 -17.30
C TRP A 799 11.25 5.06 -15.91
N GLY A 800 10.20 5.54 -15.24
CA GLY A 800 9.74 4.97 -13.96
C GLY A 800 10.15 5.75 -12.69
N SER A 801 11.02 6.76 -12.82
CA SER A 801 11.49 7.60 -11.70
C SER A 801 10.83 8.99 -11.62
N GLN A 802 9.82 9.25 -12.46
CA GLN A 802 9.21 10.58 -12.55
C GLN A 802 8.41 10.95 -11.30
N ILE A 803 8.66 12.15 -10.77
CA ILE A 803 7.87 12.71 -9.67
C ILE A 803 6.60 13.40 -10.19
N ARG A 804 6.64 13.96 -11.41
CA ARG A 804 5.51 14.67 -12.00
C ARG A 804 5.40 14.43 -13.49
N SER A 805 4.17 14.20 -13.97
CA SER A 805 3.84 14.09 -15.40
C SER A 805 3.04 15.30 -15.87
N TYR A 806 3.50 15.94 -16.93
CA TYR A 806 2.85 17.03 -17.64
C TYR A 806 2.35 16.48 -18.98
N VAL A 807 1.08 16.09 -19.05
CA VAL A 807 0.46 15.58 -20.28
C VAL A 807 -0.29 16.73 -20.94
N LEU A 808 0.15 17.13 -22.12
CA LEU A 808 -0.50 18.18 -22.94
C LEU A 808 -1.36 17.58 -24.06
N HIS A 809 -1.12 16.31 -24.41
CA HIS A 809 -1.86 15.56 -25.42
C HIS A 809 -1.80 14.05 -25.10
N PRO A 810 -2.89 13.27 -25.22
CA PRO A 810 -4.18 13.61 -25.83
C PRO A 810 -5.16 14.39 -24.94
N TYR A 811 -4.94 14.37 -23.62
CA TYR A 811 -5.66 15.18 -22.65
C TYR A 811 -4.70 16.13 -21.93
N LYS A 812 -5.23 17.19 -21.35
CA LYS A 812 -4.49 18.18 -20.57
C LYS A 812 -4.55 17.81 -19.09
N LEU A 813 -3.43 17.39 -18.50
CA LEU A 813 -3.35 17.02 -17.09
C LEU A 813 -1.91 17.17 -16.58
N VAL A 814 -1.74 17.78 -15.41
CA VAL A 814 -0.50 17.70 -14.64
C VAL A 814 -0.75 16.90 -13.38
N LYS A 815 0.00 15.81 -13.16
CA LYS A 815 -0.16 14.94 -11.99
C LYS A 815 1.18 14.74 -11.29
N ASP A 816 1.20 14.96 -9.97
CA ASP A 816 2.32 14.58 -9.11
C ASP A 816 2.09 13.14 -8.61
N HIS A 817 3.06 12.25 -8.85
CA HIS A 817 2.93 10.82 -8.54
C HIS A 817 3.21 10.50 -7.07
N ARG A 818 3.77 11.45 -6.31
CA ARG A 818 4.08 11.27 -4.88
C ARG A 818 2.87 11.56 -4.02
N THR A 819 2.21 12.68 -4.27
CA THR A 819 1.01 13.12 -3.53
C THR A 819 -0.30 12.68 -4.19
N ASN A 820 -0.25 12.17 -5.43
CA ASN A 820 -1.40 11.91 -6.30
C ASN A 820 -2.26 13.14 -6.64
N TYR A 821 -1.84 14.35 -6.25
CA TYR A 821 -2.54 15.58 -6.62
C TYR A 821 -2.43 15.83 -8.13
N SER A 822 -3.53 16.27 -8.73
CA SER A 822 -3.60 16.55 -10.16
C SER A 822 -4.31 17.87 -10.46
N ALA A 823 -3.73 18.65 -11.37
CA ALA A 823 -4.32 19.86 -11.93
C ALA A 823 -4.75 19.61 -13.38
N SER A 824 -5.99 19.98 -13.71
CA SER A 824 -6.57 19.84 -15.05
C SER A 824 -6.13 20.92 -16.04
N ASP A 825 -5.48 22.00 -15.56
CA ASP A 825 -4.99 23.10 -16.39
C ASP A 825 -3.45 23.18 -16.40
N PRO A 826 -2.78 22.53 -17.37
CA PRO A 826 -1.34 22.60 -17.51
C PRO A 826 -0.80 23.99 -17.86
N GLU A 827 -1.60 24.87 -18.46
CA GLU A 827 -1.13 26.19 -18.87
C GLU A 827 -0.91 27.10 -17.65
N SER A 828 -1.82 27.06 -16.68
CA SER A 828 -1.62 27.73 -15.37
C SER A 828 -0.39 27.19 -14.64
N VAL A 829 -0.20 25.86 -14.62
CA VAL A 829 0.95 25.23 -13.97
C VAL A 829 2.26 25.64 -14.63
N LEU A 830 2.35 25.58 -15.96
CA LEU A 830 3.51 26.09 -16.71
C LEU A 830 3.66 27.63 -16.60
N GLY A 831 2.59 28.31 -16.18
CA GLY A 831 2.54 29.71 -15.81
C GLY A 831 3.13 30.04 -14.44
N GLY A 832 3.45 29.05 -13.61
CA GLY A 832 4.05 29.23 -12.29
C GLY A 832 3.13 28.92 -11.10
N ASP A 833 1.90 28.43 -11.33
CA ASP A 833 0.98 27.99 -10.27
C ASP A 833 1.38 26.62 -9.69
N LEU A 834 2.48 26.61 -8.93
CA LEU A 834 3.09 25.42 -8.35
C LEU A 834 2.80 25.24 -6.86
N ASP A 835 2.24 26.26 -6.22
CA ASP A 835 2.12 26.33 -4.76
C ASP A 835 1.37 25.14 -4.17
N ARG A 836 0.27 24.73 -4.80
CA ARG A 836 -0.51 23.57 -4.35
C ARG A 836 0.30 22.27 -4.41
N PHE A 837 1.12 22.07 -5.44
CA PHE A 837 1.96 20.88 -5.53
C PHE A 837 3.02 20.84 -4.42
N MET A 838 3.64 21.99 -4.13
CA MET A 838 4.65 22.09 -3.07
C MET A 838 4.01 21.93 -1.68
N GLU A 839 2.86 22.56 -1.43
CA GLU A 839 2.11 22.45 -0.17
C GLU A 839 1.74 21.01 0.17
N GLU A 840 1.11 20.28 -0.76
CA GLU A 840 0.71 18.89 -0.55
C GLU A 840 1.92 17.99 -0.24
N MET A 841 3.06 18.25 -0.88
CA MET A 841 4.29 17.50 -0.62
C MET A 841 4.88 17.80 0.75
N LEU A 842 4.89 19.08 1.16
CA LEU A 842 5.34 19.48 2.50
C LEU A 842 4.47 18.85 3.59
N VAL A 843 3.15 18.80 3.40
CA VAL A 843 2.22 18.11 4.33
C VAL A 843 2.50 16.61 4.39
N LEU A 844 2.74 15.97 3.25
CA LEU A 844 3.09 14.55 3.19
C LEU A 844 4.41 14.25 3.93
N GLN A 845 5.43 15.10 3.77
CA GLN A 845 6.70 14.95 4.49
C GLN A 845 6.52 15.12 6.01
N ALA A 846 5.75 16.12 6.43
CA ALA A 846 5.49 16.38 7.84
C ALA A 846 4.67 15.26 8.52
N THR A 847 3.78 14.60 7.79
CA THR A 847 2.96 13.48 8.29
C THR A 847 3.68 12.12 8.21
N GLY A 848 4.48 11.89 7.17
CA GLY A 848 5.23 10.65 6.97
C GLY A 848 6.38 10.46 7.97
N ALA A 849 7.08 11.54 8.36
CA ALA A 849 8.11 11.49 9.41
C ALA A 849 7.54 11.05 10.77
N ALA A 850 6.27 11.38 11.06
CA ALA A 850 5.61 10.97 12.30
C ALA A 850 5.27 9.47 12.37
N ALA A 851 5.24 8.78 11.22
CA ALA A 851 4.97 7.33 11.15
C ALA A 851 6.25 6.48 11.24
N ALA A 852 7.39 6.98 10.74
CA ALA A 852 8.66 6.25 10.73
C ALA A 852 9.33 6.19 12.12
N ASP A 853 9.29 7.27 12.91
CA ASP A 853 9.90 7.31 14.25
C ASP A 853 9.11 6.52 15.32
N GLY A 854 7.89 6.09 15.01
CA GLY A 854 7.07 5.25 15.90
C GLY A 854 7.53 3.80 15.99
N ASP A 855 8.33 3.33 15.02
CA ASP A 855 8.92 1.99 15.02
C ASP A 855 10.28 1.96 15.74
N ASP A 856 11.10 3.01 15.67
CA ASP A 856 12.38 3.06 16.39
C ASP A 856 12.22 3.20 17.91
N GLN A 857 11.17 3.88 18.40
CA GLN A 857 10.92 3.99 19.85
C GLN A 857 10.33 2.73 20.49
N ARG A 858 9.85 1.77 19.71
CA ARG A 858 9.40 0.47 20.26
C ARG A 858 10.54 -0.51 20.48
N HIS A 859 11.69 -0.30 19.83
CA HIS A 859 12.87 -1.13 20.04
C HIS A 859 13.67 -0.76 21.29
N GLU A 860 13.60 0.49 21.78
CA GLU A 860 14.28 0.90 23.03
C GLU A 860 13.46 0.64 24.31
N ALA A 861 12.14 0.42 24.20
CA ALA A 861 11.27 0.20 25.37
C ALA A 861 11.16 -1.27 25.82
N ASP A 862 11.70 -2.21 25.04
CA ASP A 862 11.73 -3.64 25.39
C ASP A 862 13.09 -4.08 26.01
N GLU A 863 14.03 -3.15 26.26
CA GLU A 863 15.31 -3.40 26.94
C GLU A 863 15.49 -2.71 28.32
N GLU A 864 14.44 -2.10 28.90
CA GLU A 864 14.37 -1.73 30.34
C GLU A 864 13.28 -2.52 31.08
#